data_AF-A0A1W6LQF1-F1
#
_entry.id   AF-A0A1W6LQF1-F1
#
_cell.length_a   1.000
_cell.length_b   1.000
_cell.length_c   1.000
_cell.angle_alpha   90.00
_cell.angle_beta   90.00
_cell.angle_gamma   90.00
#
_symmetry.space_group_name_H-M   'P 1'
#
loop_
_entity.id
_entity.type
_entity.pdbx_description
1 polymer ?
#
loop_
_entity_poly.entity_id
_entity_poly.type
_entity_poly.pdbx_seq_one_letter_code
_entity_poly.pdbx_strand_id
1 'polypeptide(L)'
;MIRIGNVLFMLAAIAVSLNAETVFIDDMLSLSGWSSNTGGIGLVNYGDGNSVHMSSWWSDSNNFTHMKRDTGVIIQDEKEYELLIGAEGHQQNSSDPALGKPISVELYSINESVEDIFQTASITPLYNWPASTASFPKYSIKFDTLGEDNQDLIGKSLGVQIWGNWWNSLSIDKVELVSSGADNQLSTKLFFDTSAQGETKKLDYWGVCQGWINESNMTSAIDNMGAENIDSVRFNFSASEPLSYSGGQPVLPAGGEMQTTIQNALAQAQRVPDADLTLVAGNKYIMDDWYIRSDGKIDPVKIVDGIIAAINYVTSNYGYSTEDFDFVEVYNEPDWEFPQGSRANMYEIMQEYRTRSQLGSIPIVGPSTLSSSNAYSWYDPNRDLIDIGATHVIGGTMQSFIDFINEVHSDDKTFLNPEIHNYIELMIAAELSDRPGEGGLFWGEVDPAEGRFVKASQGKRIAYKMHAPTWSGASAYRDLQGRVWLFLGSSERRAEKSKWEFECTNRDVFFDGEGPKREVSLNIENHAFDFIEVTWGDRSPVYFSQFVDNLSDNSRLAADFNGVHLKDDSNISDYSRWRFRPEGAFYYIDNTASLESRRDSRLSAWEGSNSLTVVSNSQENDFVKWQLTQVGGSYYLENVGKQRAGENPRLKIASGAPVLTDSSDTSMQAQWSFADTGETDSEPPSSPENLSAAVEDSIITLNWDDSDEWDFSSYSVYRSRVSSSGYVEIAADLTESEFQDSTAENSRNYYYAVTAKDVFGNESPRSAEVKAASHSPLASDDFQSNDFASGAGWNGNWQLSSSPSPVIQNCGGNYVLKLTEDASVSRAFSQRIYKPILQFDFDADSLESGEYAAAEIYDSARGAWISVWKAYYHDNGGDSIGGGNDTADNLTEVTVDLSEYAPTAQQIRFKSSVSSDEGVLFIDNVKLFSNNFGKPSGSVVYSDGMSVLSGVWNEESKSAQEAGENVGGVRVNTEGDIPFVEMNSWWDGAKYTKIYTSAGHTISEDKYYEVSVYMKSSLQEDTNAEIILSDADSSWAEITSETFNISPAQITKHTIGFSTVNGANQNSVGNALGITVSPGWWNAVSVHAVYVEEKEFFYQRDTNQDGIVNFCDFVDFSQSWQPSDMEGIKDFAGSWLYSSD
;
A
#
# COMPACT_ATOMS: atom_id res chain seq x y z
N MET A 1 -4.02 4.13 -31.11
CA MET A 1 -3.30 4.06 -32.41
C MET A 1 -2.50 5.34 -32.64
N ILE A 2 -1.18 5.26 -32.90
CA ILE A 2 -0.35 6.41 -33.32
C ILE A 2 0.39 6.03 -34.60
N ARG A 3 0.40 6.92 -35.59
CA ARG A 3 1.01 6.68 -36.92
C ARG A 3 2.31 7.48 -37.04
N ILE A 4 3.43 6.80 -37.26
CA ILE A 4 4.70 7.42 -37.68
C ILE A 4 5.21 6.69 -38.94
N GLY A 5 5.08 7.34 -40.10
CA GLY A 5 5.68 6.88 -41.36
C GLY A 5 5.02 5.67 -42.07
N ASN A 6 5.81 4.99 -42.90
CA ASN A 6 5.40 3.90 -43.81
C ASN A 6 5.59 2.49 -43.23
N VAL A 7 5.86 2.36 -41.93
CA VAL A 7 5.99 1.05 -41.27
C VAL A 7 4.74 0.81 -40.45
N LEU A 8 4.03 -0.27 -40.77
CA LEU A 8 2.89 -0.76 -40.00
C LEU A 8 3.45 -1.72 -38.94
N PHE A 9 3.50 -1.29 -37.68
CA PHE A 9 3.67 -2.24 -36.58
C PHE A 9 2.31 -2.89 -36.30
N MET A 10 2.18 -4.19 -36.60
CA MET A 10 1.12 -5.03 -36.05
C MET A 10 1.56 -5.49 -34.66
N LEU A 11 1.00 -4.91 -33.61
CA LEU A 11 0.91 -5.56 -32.31
C LEU A 11 -0.38 -6.38 -32.32
N ALA A 12 -0.25 -7.63 -32.72
CA ALA A 12 -1.28 -8.65 -32.54
C ALA A 12 -0.60 -9.87 -31.91
N ALA A 13 -1.12 -10.29 -30.76
CA ALA A 13 -0.69 -11.41 -29.92
C ALA A 13 0.63 -11.23 -29.15
N ILE A 14 0.54 -10.62 -27.96
CA ILE A 14 0.96 -11.18 -26.65
C ILE A 14 0.25 -10.31 -25.60
N ALA A 15 -0.90 -10.78 -25.16
CA ALA A 15 -1.54 -10.36 -23.91
C ALA A 15 -2.06 -11.63 -23.25
N VAL A 16 -1.12 -12.51 -22.91
CA VAL A 16 -1.29 -13.56 -21.90
C VAL A 16 -0.03 -13.44 -21.04
N SER A 17 -0.23 -13.38 -19.73
CA SER A 17 0.75 -13.22 -18.64
C SER A 17 1.51 -11.87 -18.57
N LEU A 18 0.89 -10.87 -17.94
CA LEU A 18 1.67 -9.97 -17.09
C LEU A 18 1.84 -10.71 -15.75
N ASN A 19 3.10 -11.01 -15.38
CA ASN A 19 3.58 -11.63 -14.13
C ASN A 19 4.05 -13.11 -14.18
N ALA A 20 4.36 -13.65 -15.36
CA ALA A 20 5.16 -14.89 -15.47
C ALA A 20 6.65 -14.56 -15.73
N GLU A 21 7.55 -15.09 -14.90
CA GLU A 21 8.99 -14.95 -15.04
C GLU A 21 9.55 -16.11 -15.88
N THR A 22 10.37 -15.80 -16.89
CA THR A 22 11.07 -16.86 -17.64
C THR A 22 12.23 -17.38 -16.81
N VAL A 23 12.09 -18.58 -16.28
CA VAL A 23 13.10 -19.21 -15.40
C VAL A 23 14.07 -20.11 -16.17
N PHE A 24 13.70 -20.53 -17.37
CA PHE A 24 14.62 -21.23 -18.29
C PHE A 24 14.23 -20.96 -19.74
N ILE A 25 15.23 -20.80 -20.60
CA ILE A 25 15.04 -20.61 -22.05
C ILE A 25 16.20 -21.24 -22.82
N ASP A 26 15.86 -21.96 -23.89
CA ASP A 26 16.80 -22.47 -24.87
C ASP A 26 16.21 -22.29 -26.28
N ASP A 27 16.77 -21.36 -27.05
CA ASP A 27 16.41 -21.08 -28.45
C ASP A 27 17.01 -22.11 -29.44
N MET A 28 17.46 -23.26 -28.94
CA MET A 28 17.92 -24.41 -29.72
C MET A 28 19.03 -24.07 -30.73
N LEU A 29 19.81 -23.01 -30.45
CA LEU A 29 20.93 -22.56 -31.26
C LEU A 29 22.09 -23.57 -31.25
N SER A 30 22.14 -24.42 -30.22
CA SER A 30 23.14 -25.47 -30.05
C SER A 30 22.55 -26.68 -29.32
N LEU A 31 23.18 -27.86 -29.46
CA LEU A 31 22.84 -29.03 -28.66
C LEU A 31 23.64 -29.12 -27.35
N SER A 32 24.45 -28.10 -27.01
CA SER A 32 25.24 -28.14 -25.77
C SER A 32 24.32 -28.01 -24.55
N GLY A 33 24.41 -28.96 -23.62
CA GLY A 33 23.53 -29.04 -22.45
C GLY A 33 22.40 -30.08 -22.59
N TRP A 34 22.15 -30.58 -23.81
CA TRP A 34 21.20 -31.67 -24.04
C TRP A 34 21.93 -33.01 -24.19
N SER A 35 21.52 -34.00 -23.40
CA SER A 35 21.91 -35.39 -23.59
C SER A 35 20.96 -36.05 -24.59
N SER A 36 21.49 -36.94 -25.44
CA SER A 36 20.70 -37.69 -26.44
C SER A 36 21.22 -39.11 -26.59
N ASN A 37 20.33 -40.07 -26.88
CA ASN A 37 20.71 -41.49 -26.97
C ASN A 37 20.84 -42.04 -28.40
N THR A 38 20.50 -41.28 -29.44
CA THR A 38 20.45 -41.74 -30.84
C THR A 38 21.00 -40.70 -31.82
N GLY A 39 21.59 -41.17 -32.91
CA GLY A 39 22.16 -40.32 -33.97
C GLY A 39 21.16 -39.64 -34.90
N GLY A 40 19.87 -39.62 -34.54
CA GLY A 40 18.78 -39.00 -35.30
C GLY A 40 18.49 -37.55 -34.93
N ILE A 41 19.32 -36.95 -34.07
CA ILE A 41 19.19 -35.57 -33.57
C ILE A 41 20.31 -34.72 -34.19
N GLY A 42 19.95 -33.59 -34.79
CA GLY A 42 20.91 -32.67 -35.36
C GLY A 42 20.38 -31.25 -35.46
N LEU A 43 21.27 -30.27 -35.48
CA LEU A 43 20.92 -28.88 -35.75
C LEU A 43 20.65 -28.71 -37.25
N VAL A 44 19.51 -28.11 -37.58
CA VAL A 44 19.11 -27.79 -38.94
C VAL A 44 18.69 -26.32 -38.98
N ASN A 45 19.14 -25.62 -40.02
CA ASN A 45 18.80 -24.22 -40.24
C ASN A 45 17.58 -24.13 -41.16
N TYR A 46 16.50 -23.53 -40.66
CA TYR A 46 15.29 -23.24 -41.43
C TYR A 46 15.10 -21.72 -41.45
N GLY A 47 15.44 -21.07 -42.57
CA GLY A 47 15.29 -19.61 -42.70
C GLY A 47 16.18 -18.82 -41.75
N ASP A 48 15.58 -17.91 -40.96
CA ASP A 48 16.30 -16.93 -40.12
C ASP A 48 16.74 -17.49 -38.74
N GLY A 49 16.58 -18.79 -38.47
CA GLY A 49 16.88 -19.43 -37.18
C GLY A 49 17.44 -20.86 -37.25
N ASN A 50 18.08 -21.29 -36.15
CA ASN A 50 18.51 -22.67 -35.93
C ASN A 50 17.40 -23.43 -35.21
N SER A 51 17.22 -24.71 -35.54
CA SER A 51 16.31 -25.62 -34.85
C SER A 51 16.97 -26.97 -34.65
N VAL A 52 16.47 -27.77 -33.72
CA VAL A 52 16.87 -29.16 -33.56
C VAL A 52 15.88 -30.05 -34.30
N HIS A 53 16.38 -30.73 -35.32
CA HIS A 53 15.66 -31.77 -36.04
C HIS A 53 15.80 -33.10 -35.28
N MET A 54 14.68 -33.74 -35.00
CA MET A 54 14.60 -35.05 -34.37
C MET A 54 13.95 -36.04 -35.33
N SER A 55 14.65 -37.14 -35.62
CA SER A 55 14.20 -38.15 -36.58
C SER A 55 14.42 -39.57 -36.05
N SER A 56 13.36 -40.41 -36.06
CA SER A 56 13.39 -41.75 -35.45
C SER A 56 13.41 -42.91 -36.46
N TRP A 57 13.93 -42.68 -37.67
CA TRP A 57 13.79 -43.60 -38.82
C TRP A 57 14.78 -44.78 -38.85
N TRP A 58 15.87 -44.75 -38.08
CA TRP A 58 17.00 -45.71 -38.19
C TRP A 58 17.52 -46.22 -36.82
N SER A 59 16.68 -46.35 -35.79
CA SER A 59 17.08 -47.08 -34.57
C SER A 59 16.75 -48.57 -34.67
N ASP A 60 17.77 -49.39 -34.99
CA ASP A 60 17.69 -50.86 -34.99
C ASP A 60 17.61 -51.47 -33.57
N SER A 61 17.12 -50.72 -32.59
CA SER A 61 16.96 -51.14 -31.20
C SER A 61 15.79 -50.37 -30.57
N ASN A 62 15.15 -50.94 -29.55
CA ASN A 62 13.97 -50.42 -28.82
C ASN A 62 14.13 -49.02 -28.18
N ASN A 63 15.09 -48.21 -28.61
CA ASN A 63 15.38 -46.90 -28.09
C ASN A 63 14.73 -45.84 -28.99
N PHE A 64 13.70 -45.18 -28.44
CA PHE A 64 13.10 -43.97 -29.01
C PHE A 64 14.13 -42.85 -29.04
N THR A 65 14.07 -41.98 -30.06
CA THR A 65 14.93 -40.79 -30.13
C THR A 65 14.46 -39.79 -29.08
N HIS A 66 15.31 -39.50 -28.11
CA HIS A 66 15.01 -38.48 -27.10
C HIS A 66 16.19 -37.56 -26.85
N MET A 67 15.84 -36.37 -26.41
CA MET A 67 16.76 -35.41 -25.84
C MET A 67 16.30 -35.04 -24.43
N LYS A 68 17.27 -34.84 -23.54
CA LYS A 68 17.02 -34.60 -22.12
C LYS A 68 17.98 -33.54 -21.58
N ARG A 69 17.46 -32.62 -20.76
CA ARG A 69 18.23 -31.54 -20.15
C ARG A 69 17.73 -31.25 -18.73
N ASP A 70 18.69 -31.17 -17.80
CA ASP A 70 18.47 -30.53 -16.51
C ASP A 70 18.41 -29.02 -16.73
N THR A 71 17.31 -28.39 -16.31
CA THR A 71 17.13 -26.94 -16.52
C THR A 71 17.95 -26.13 -15.53
N GLY A 72 18.37 -26.74 -14.40
CA GLY A 72 18.97 -26.05 -13.26
C GLY A 72 17.96 -25.26 -12.42
N VAL A 73 16.68 -25.30 -12.78
CA VAL A 73 15.60 -24.64 -12.03
C VAL A 73 15.24 -25.51 -10.83
N ILE A 74 15.40 -24.97 -9.62
CA ILE A 74 14.89 -25.59 -8.40
C ILE A 74 13.40 -25.32 -8.29
N ILE A 75 12.60 -26.37 -8.11
CA ILE A 75 11.15 -26.26 -7.92
C ILE A 75 10.91 -25.59 -6.57
N GLN A 76 10.26 -24.44 -6.60
CA GLN A 76 9.91 -23.63 -5.43
C GLN A 76 8.48 -23.95 -5.01
N ASP A 77 8.21 -23.76 -3.73
CA ASP A 77 6.85 -23.85 -3.21
C ASP A 77 5.97 -22.73 -3.79
N GLU A 78 4.67 -22.98 -3.82
CA GLU A 78 3.66 -22.00 -4.25
C GLU A 78 3.93 -21.37 -5.64
N LYS A 79 4.35 -22.19 -6.62
CA LYS A 79 4.59 -21.76 -8.00
C LYS A 79 3.76 -22.56 -8.99
N GLU A 80 3.26 -21.88 -10.02
CA GLU A 80 2.88 -22.55 -11.27
C GLU A 80 4.06 -22.52 -12.24
N TYR A 81 4.30 -23.64 -12.92
CA TYR A 81 5.29 -23.78 -13.97
C TYR A 81 4.61 -24.12 -15.29
N GLU A 82 4.92 -23.36 -16.34
CA GLU A 82 4.45 -23.61 -17.70
C GLU A 82 5.65 -23.81 -18.64
N LEU A 83 5.80 -25.03 -19.17
CA LEU A 83 6.77 -25.34 -20.21
C LEU A 83 6.17 -25.08 -21.58
N LEU A 84 6.71 -24.11 -22.30
CA LEU A 84 6.41 -23.73 -23.67
C LEU A 84 7.41 -24.39 -24.63
N ILE A 85 6.90 -25.08 -25.66
CA ILE A 85 7.70 -25.75 -26.69
C ILE A 85 7.24 -25.29 -28.07
N GLY A 86 8.13 -24.69 -28.83
CA GLY A 86 7.92 -24.44 -30.26
C GLY A 86 8.29 -25.67 -31.07
N ALA A 87 7.30 -26.30 -31.73
CA ALA A 87 7.51 -27.53 -32.48
C ALA A 87 6.70 -27.58 -33.79
N GLU A 88 7.30 -28.10 -34.86
CA GLU A 88 6.65 -28.32 -36.16
C GLU A 88 7.01 -29.72 -36.71
N GLY A 89 6.03 -30.43 -37.27
CA GLY A 89 6.25 -31.73 -37.93
C GLY A 89 6.58 -31.60 -39.42
N HIS A 90 7.41 -32.51 -39.96
CA HIS A 90 7.83 -32.50 -41.38
C HIS A 90 7.58 -33.83 -42.12
N GLN A 91 7.36 -33.73 -43.45
CA GLN A 91 7.20 -34.87 -44.36
C GLN A 91 8.47 -35.19 -45.13
N GLN A 92 8.98 -36.43 -45.11
CA GLN A 92 10.12 -36.76 -45.98
C GLN A 92 9.70 -37.29 -47.37
N ASN A 93 8.47 -37.79 -47.54
CA ASN A 93 7.94 -38.23 -48.84
C ASN A 93 6.41 -38.23 -48.91
N SER A 94 5.87 -37.89 -50.09
CA SER A 94 4.43 -37.69 -50.36
C SER A 94 3.55 -38.94 -50.29
N SER A 95 4.09 -40.10 -49.90
CA SER A 95 3.39 -41.39 -49.96
C SER A 95 3.35 -42.19 -48.65
N ASP A 96 3.84 -41.65 -47.53
CA ASP A 96 3.80 -42.33 -46.22
C ASP A 96 2.67 -41.76 -45.33
N PRO A 97 1.68 -42.58 -44.89
CA PRO A 97 0.55 -42.13 -44.08
C PRO A 97 0.86 -41.88 -42.59
N ALA A 98 2.11 -41.98 -42.15
CA ALA A 98 2.52 -41.67 -40.78
C ALA A 98 2.53 -40.14 -40.51
N LEU A 99 1.35 -39.52 -40.51
CA LEU A 99 1.16 -38.08 -40.32
C LEU A 99 0.94 -37.75 -38.83
N GLY A 100 1.64 -36.71 -38.33
CA GLY A 100 1.32 -36.04 -37.06
C GLY A 100 1.32 -36.93 -35.82
N LYS A 101 2.29 -37.84 -35.67
CA LYS A 101 2.38 -38.62 -34.44
C LYS A 101 2.73 -37.71 -33.26
N PRO A 102 2.11 -37.90 -32.09
CA PRO A 102 2.45 -37.10 -30.94
C PRO A 102 3.92 -37.30 -30.57
N ILE A 103 4.55 -36.28 -29.99
CA ILE A 103 5.76 -36.41 -29.19
C ILE A 103 5.37 -36.53 -27.73
N SER A 104 6.15 -37.28 -26.96
CA SER A 104 5.96 -37.33 -25.50
C SER A 104 6.94 -36.38 -24.85
N VAL A 105 6.48 -35.53 -23.95
CA VAL A 105 7.31 -34.67 -23.12
C VAL A 105 7.14 -35.10 -21.68
N GLU A 106 8.24 -35.35 -21.01
CA GLU A 106 8.30 -35.80 -19.63
C GLU A 106 9.03 -34.74 -18.80
N LEU A 107 8.43 -34.37 -17.67
CA LEU A 107 9.09 -33.58 -16.64
C LEU A 107 9.53 -34.53 -15.54
N TYR A 108 10.78 -34.38 -15.10
CA TYR A 108 11.36 -35.20 -14.05
C TYR A 108 12.00 -34.31 -12.99
N SER A 109 11.98 -34.79 -11.75
CA SER A 109 12.70 -34.17 -10.65
C SER A 109 14.02 -34.92 -10.41
N ILE A 110 15.05 -34.20 -9.98
CA ILE A 110 16.37 -34.77 -9.63
C ILE A 110 16.59 -34.59 -8.14
N ASN A 111 16.77 -35.70 -7.42
CA ASN A 111 17.19 -35.71 -6.02
C ASN A 111 18.34 -36.70 -5.82
N GLU A 112 19.46 -36.28 -5.22
CA GLU A 112 20.60 -37.14 -4.85
C GLU A 112 21.02 -38.16 -5.94
N SER A 113 20.93 -37.78 -7.23
CA SER A 113 21.26 -38.60 -8.42
C SER A 113 20.18 -39.60 -8.90
N VAL A 114 18.95 -39.53 -8.38
CA VAL A 114 17.78 -40.28 -8.88
C VAL A 114 16.87 -39.34 -9.67
N GLU A 115 16.42 -39.79 -10.84
CA GLU A 115 15.49 -39.06 -11.72
C GLU A 115 14.10 -39.67 -11.64
N ASP A 116 13.12 -38.92 -11.15
CA ASP A 116 11.73 -39.37 -11.02
C ASP A 116 10.82 -38.55 -11.94
N ILE A 117 10.19 -39.21 -12.92
CA ILE A 117 9.21 -38.61 -13.82
C ILE A 117 7.90 -38.40 -13.06
N PHE A 118 7.43 -37.16 -13.00
CA PHE A 118 6.19 -36.81 -12.30
C PHE A 118 5.09 -36.31 -13.24
N GLN A 119 5.44 -35.79 -14.41
CA GLN A 119 4.47 -35.32 -15.41
C GLN A 119 4.82 -35.84 -16.81
N THR A 120 3.81 -36.26 -17.57
CA THR A 120 3.97 -36.68 -18.96
C THR A 120 2.86 -36.09 -19.82
N ALA A 121 3.23 -35.41 -20.89
CA ALA A 121 2.32 -34.80 -21.84
C ALA A 121 2.57 -35.32 -23.26
N SER A 122 1.50 -35.40 -24.06
CA SER A 122 1.55 -35.85 -25.45
C SER A 122 1.18 -34.67 -26.35
N ILE A 123 2.16 -34.11 -27.05
CA ILE A 123 1.97 -32.96 -27.96
C ILE A 123 1.82 -33.49 -29.38
N THR A 124 0.86 -32.99 -30.16
CA THR A 124 0.71 -33.30 -31.59
C THR A 124 1.09 -32.07 -32.42
N PRO A 125 2.33 -31.98 -32.96
CA PRO A 125 2.76 -30.85 -33.76
C PRO A 125 1.93 -30.67 -35.03
N LEU A 126 1.64 -29.42 -35.38
CA LEU A 126 1.08 -29.08 -36.69
C LEU A 126 2.09 -29.45 -37.78
N TYR A 127 1.57 -29.88 -38.93
CA TYR A 127 2.36 -30.52 -39.96
C TYR A 127 2.38 -29.69 -41.23
N ASN A 128 3.57 -29.28 -41.69
CA ASN A 128 3.75 -28.44 -42.88
C ASN A 128 4.80 -29.02 -43.85
N TRP A 129 4.51 -28.99 -45.16
CA TRP A 129 5.46 -29.33 -46.23
C TRP A 129 5.38 -28.36 -47.43
N PRO A 130 6.51 -27.78 -47.87
CA PRO A 130 7.82 -27.77 -47.21
C PRO A 130 7.76 -27.07 -45.83
N ALA A 131 8.76 -27.30 -44.97
CA ALA A 131 8.87 -26.64 -43.67
C ALA A 131 8.67 -25.13 -43.82
N SER A 132 7.86 -24.54 -42.94
CA SER A 132 7.55 -23.11 -43.05
C SER A 132 8.79 -22.28 -42.68
N THR A 133 8.98 -21.12 -43.31
CA THR A 133 9.95 -20.11 -42.85
C THR A 133 9.33 -19.22 -41.75
N ALA A 134 8.30 -19.70 -41.05
CA ALA A 134 7.51 -18.96 -40.07
C ALA A 134 7.80 -19.45 -38.64
N SER A 135 7.39 -18.67 -37.63
CA SER A 135 7.47 -19.04 -36.21
C SER A 135 6.75 -20.35 -35.92
N PHE A 136 7.38 -21.26 -35.16
CA PHE A 136 6.80 -22.56 -34.87
C PHE A 136 5.57 -22.42 -33.96
N PRO A 137 4.53 -23.26 -34.13
CA PRO A 137 3.43 -23.35 -33.17
C PRO A 137 3.95 -23.68 -31.77
N LYS A 138 3.48 -22.92 -30.77
CA LYS A 138 3.83 -23.13 -29.36
C LYS A 138 2.82 -24.07 -28.70
N TYR A 139 3.35 -24.99 -27.91
CA TYR A 139 2.59 -25.93 -27.09
C TYR A 139 2.97 -25.75 -25.63
N SER A 140 2.01 -25.87 -24.71
CA SER A 140 2.26 -25.69 -23.29
C SER A 140 1.93 -26.90 -22.44
N ILE A 141 2.74 -27.10 -21.39
CA ILE A 141 2.59 -28.15 -20.38
C ILE A 141 2.71 -27.49 -19.02
N LYS A 142 1.70 -27.67 -18.17
CA LYS A 142 1.63 -27.04 -16.84
C LYS A 142 1.75 -28.07 -15.72
N PHE A 143 2.38 -27.66 -14.63
CA PHE A 143 2.24 -28.25 -13.30
C PHE A 143 2.43 -27.16 -12.26
N ASP A 144 1.89 -27.36 -11.08
CA ASP A 144 2.00 -26.43 -9.97
C ASP A 144 2.32 -27.17 -8.67
N THR A 145 2.79 -26.43 -7.69
CA THR A 145 2.98 -26.87 -6.31
C THR A 145 1.93 -26.24 -5.39
N LEU A 146 0.74 -25.91 -5.92
CA LEU A 146 -0.30 -25.19 -5.19
C LEU A 146 -1.26 -26.19 -4.55
N GLY A 147 -1.13 -26.37 -3.24
CA GLY A 147 -1.90 -27.37 -2.48
C GLY A 147 -1.13 -28.65 -2.23
N GLU A 148 -1.83 -29.78 -1.99
CA GLU A 148 -1.18 -31.05 -1.57
C GLU A 148 -0.47 -31.79 -2.73
N ASP A 149 -0.79 -31.47 -3.98
CA ASP A 149 -0.22 -32.12 -5.16
C ASP A 149 1.20 -31.60 -5.45
N ASN A 150 2.11 -32.49 -5.89
CA ASN A 150 3.51 -32.18 -6.24
C ASN A 150 4.36 -31.54 -5.13
N GLN A 151 3.89 -31.49 -3.88
CA GLN A 151 4.63 -30.99 -2.72
C GLN A 151 5.95 -31.74 -2.48
N ASP A 152 6.00 -33.02 -2.86
CA ASP A 152 7.21 -33.83 -2.78
C ASP A 152 8.29 -33.41 -3.79
N LEU A 153 7.96 -32.53 -4.75
CA LEU A 153 8.90 -32.02 -5.75
C LEU A 153 9.65 -30.77 -5.30
N ILE A 154 9.15 -30.07 -4.27
CA ILE A 154 9.74 -28.81 -3.78
C ILE A 154 11.19 -29.04 -3.34
N GLY A 155 12.08 -28.14 -3.76
CA GLY A 155 13.52 -28.21 -3.51
C GLY A 155 14.29 -29.15 -4.44
N LYS A 156 13.63 -29.92 -5.31
CA LYS A 156 14.28 -30.76 -6.33
C LYS A 156 14.57 -29.96 -7.60
N SER A 157 15.60 -30.35 -8.36
CA SER A 157 15.87 -29.73 -9.68
C SER A 157 14.88 -30.26 -10.73
N LEU A 158 14.36 -29.38 -11.57
CA LEU A 158 13.45 -29.70 -12.65
C LEU A 158 14.22 -30.01 -13.94
N GLY A 159 13.92 -31.15 -14.54
CA GLY A 159 14.43 -31.52 -15.84
C GLY A 159 13.33 -31.78 -16.87
N VAL A 160 13.70 -31.59 -18.13
CA VAL A 160 12.81 -31.77 -19.29
C VAL A 160 13.37 -32.85 -20.21
N GLN A 161 12.50 -33.76 -20.62
CA GLN A 161 12.82 -34.84 -21.55
C GLN A 161 11.80 -34.91 -22.68
N ILE A 162 12.27 -34.89 -23.92
CA ILE A 162 11.42 -34.87 -25.12
C ILE A 162 11.69 -36.12 -25.94
N TRP A 163 10.64 -36.89 -26.20
CA TRP A 163 10.66 -38.14 -26.95
C TRP A 163 10.01 -37.99 -28.33
N GLY A 164 10.83 -38.18 -29.36
CA GLY A 164 10.36 -38.47 -30.71
C GLY A 164 9.83 -39.89 -30.78
N ASN A 165 8.50 -40.04 -30.79
CA ASN A 165 7.81 -41.32 -30.95
C ASN A 165 8.18 -42.02 -32.29
N TRP A 166 7.83 -43.30 -32.45
CA TRP A 166 8.23 -44.11 -33.61
C TRP A 166 7.69 -43.55 -34.92
N TRP A 167 8.56 -43.44 -35.93
CA TRP A 167 8.24 -42.86 -37.25
C TRP A 167 7.79 -41.39 -37.13
N ASN A 168 8.58 -40.59 -36.40
CA ASN A 168 8.40 -39.15 -36.29
C ASN A 168 9.58 -38.42 -36.93
N SER A 169 9.28 -37.27 -37.53
CA SER A 169 10.22 -36.27 -37.99
C SER A 169 9.67 -34.90 -37.59
N LEU A 170 10.29 -34.27 -36.61
CA LEU A 170 9.90 -32.94 -36.16
C LEU A 170 11.12 -32.04 -35.98
N SER A 171 10.87 -30.74 -35.92
CA SER A 171 11.85 -29.75 -35.51
C SER A 171 11.36 -29.03 -34.27
N ILE A 172 12.30 -28.65 -33.40
CA ILE A 172 12.07 -27.85 -32.19
C ILE A 172 12.95 -26.61 -32.29
N ASP A 173 12.36 -25.43 -32.25
CA ASP A 173 13.07 -24.15 -32.35
C ASP A 173 13.29 -23.50 -30.98
N LYS A 174 12.39 -23.72 -30.02
CA LYS A 174 12.48 -23.11 -28.68
C LYS A 174 11.90 -24.01 -27.60
N VAL A 175 12.58 -24.08 -26.47
CA VAL A 175 12.06 -24.62 -25.19
C VAL A 175 12.19 -23.54 -24.13
N GLU A 176 11.07 -23.15 -23.53
CA GLU A 176 10.97 -22.04 -22.59
C GLU A 176 10.15 -22.49 -21.39
N LEU A 177 10.67 -22.32 -20.19
CA LEU A 177 9.96 -22.57 -18.95
C LEU A 177 9.71 -21.23 -18.29
N VAL A 178 8.45 -20.95 -18.04
CA VAL A 178 8.04 -19.79 -17.24
C VAL A 178 7.51 -20.28 -15.89
N SER A 179 7.75 -19.49 -14.85
CA SER A 179 7.16 -19.69 -13.54
C SER A 179 6.42 -18.43 -13.11
N SER A 180 5.31 -18.60 -12.41
CA SER A 180 4.60 -17.49 -11.77
C SER A 180 4.45 -17.78 -10.27
N GLY A 181 4.72 -16.77 -9.44
CA GLY A 181 4.44 -16.79 -7.99
C GLY A 181 2.97 -17.00 -7.69
N ALA A 182 2.65 -17.64 -6.56
CA ALA A 182 1.30 -17.65 -5.99
C ALA A 182 0.70 -16.25 -5.82
N ASP A 183 1.53 -15.21 -5.77
CA ASP A 183 1.11 -13.86 -5.49
C ASP A 183 0.45 -13.10 -6.65
N ASN A 184 0.08 -13.76 -7.76
CA ASN A 184 -0.68 -13.06 -8.81
C ASN A 184 -1.91 -13.73 -9.39
N GLN A 185 -2.31 -14.94 -8.98
CA GLN A 185 -3.60 -15.51 -9.43
C GLN A 185 -4.34 -16.40 -8.42
N LEU A 186 -3.77 -16.81 -7.27
CA LEU A 186 -4.40 -17.87 -6.45
C LEU A 186 -4.53 -17.59 -4.93
N SER A 187 -4.00 -16.50 -4.39
CA SER A 187 -4.37 -16.10 -3.02
C SER A 187 -5.72 -15.38 -3.02
N THR A 188 -6.66 -15.83 -2.18
CA THR A 188 -7.94 -15.15 -1.88
C THR A 188 -7.75 -13.98 -0.90
N LYS A 189 -6.55 -13.38 -0.89
CA LYS A 189 -6.22 -12.22 -0.06
C LYS A 189 -6.27 -10.94 -0.88
N LEU A 190 -7.03 -9.95 -0.41
CA LEU A 190 -7.18 -8.63 -0.99
C LEU A 190 -6.52 -7.59 -0.09
N PHE A 191 -5.44 -6.99 -0.56
CA PHE A 191 -4.83 -5.82 0.08
C PHE A 191 -5.57 -4.55 -0.36
N PHE A 192 -5.80 -3.65 0.58
CA PHE A 192 -6.38 -2.33 0.28
C PHE A 192 -5.77 -1.24 1.14
N ASP A 193 -5.72 -0.02 0.60
CA ASP A 193 -5.26 1.17 1.29
C ASP A 193 -6.43 2.15 1.41
N THR A 194 -6.81 2.47 2.64
CA THR A 194 -7.94 3.36 2.95
C THR A 194 -7.76 4.79 2.42
N SER A 195 -6.53 5.20 2.10
CA SER A 195 -6.13 6.49 1.53
C SER A 195 -5.83 6.46 0.03
N ALA A 196 -5.81 5.29 -0.61
CA ALA A 196 -5.57 5.18 -2.06
C ALA A 196 -6.48 6.10 -2.87
N GLN A 197 -5.96 6.69 -3.95
CA GLN A 197 -6.75 7.57 -4.82
C GLN A 197 -7.94 6.84 -5.47
N GLY A 198 -7.74 5.55 -5.78
CA GLY A 198 -8.72 4.68 -6.41
C GLY A 198 -9.01 5.04 -7.88
N GLU A 199 -9.71 4.13 -8.56
CA GLU A 199 -10.07 4.24 -9.97
C GLU A 199 -11.59 4.41 -10.16
N THR A 200 -12.00 5.07 -11.24
CA THR A 200 -13.42 5.10 -11.63
C THR A 200 -13.74 3.82 -12.40
N LYS A 201 -14.15 2.79 -11.66
CA LYS A 201 -14.67 1.52 -12.17
C LYS A 201 -16.13 1.41 -11.71
N LYS A 202 -17.01 2.13 -12.41
CA LYS A 202 -18.43 2.21 -12.06
C LYS A 202 -19.28 1.61 -13.18
N LEU A 203 -20.43 1.07 -12.79
CA LEU A 203 -21.55 0.79 -13.67
C LEU A 203 -22.57 1.90 -13.45
N ASP A 204 -23.16 2.39 -14.53
CA ASP A 204 -24.05 3.57 -14.53
C ASP A 204 -25.44 3.28 -15.11
N TYR A 205 -25.78 2.00 -15.26
CA TYR A 205 -27.11 1.55 -15.63
C TYR A 205 -27.61 0.43 -14.73
N TRP A 206 -28.67 0.70 -13.97
CA TRP A 206 -29.24 -0.21 -12.98
C TRP A 206 -30.73 -0.37 -13.20
N GLY A 207 -31.20 -1.61 -13.26
CA GLY A 207 -32.62 -1.88 -13.38
C GLY A 207 -33.13 -2.98 -12.48
N VAL A 208 -34.45 -3.11 -12.45
CA VAL A 208 -35.16 -4.10 -11.65
C VAL A 208 -36.18 -4.82 -12.51
N CYS A 209 -36.25 -6.15 -12.35
CA CYS A 209 -37.18 -6.97 -13.08
C CYS A 209 -38.50 -7.14 -12.31
N GLN A 210 -39.61 -6.85 -13.00
CA GLN A 210 -40.98 -7.14 -12.58
C GLN A 210 -41.56 -8.27 -13.44
N GLY A 211 -40.73 -9.22 -13.84
CA GLY A 211 -41.13 -10.38 -14.62
C GLY A 211 -41.87 -11.45 -13.80
N TRP A 212 -41.45 -11.64 -12.54
CA TRP A 212 -42.12 -12.45 -11.53
C TRP A 212 -42.63 -11.51 -10.44
N ILE A 213 -43.81 -10.94 -10.66
CA ILE A 213 -44.27 -9.80 -9.88
C ILE A 213 -44.52 -10.20 -8.44
N ASN A 214 -43.67 -9.70 -7.56
CA ASN A 214 -43.85 -9.70 -6.12
C ASN A 214 -43.64 -8.27 -5.62
N GLU A 215 -44.54 -7.78 -4.77
CA GLU A 215 -44.47 -6.42 -4.24
C GLU A 215 -43.18 -6.16 -3.45
N SER A 216 -42.58 -7.22 -2.87
CA SER A 216 -41.29 -7.15 -2.20
C SER A 216 -40.13 -6.86 -3.13
N ASN A 217 -40.16 -7.24 -4.43
CA ASN A 217 -39.06 -6.97 -5.37
C ASN A 217 -38.83 -5.47 -5.53
N MET A 218 -39.88 -4.71 -5.86
CA MET A 218 -39.76 -3.26 -6.02
C MET A 218 -39.53 -2.56 -4.68
N THR A 219 -40.12 -3.06 -3.59
CA THR A 219 -39.95 -2.47 -2.26
C THR A 219 -38.52 -2.61 -1.77
N SER A 220 -37.95 -3.82 -1.82
CA SER A 220 -36.54 -4.06 -1.46
C SER A 220 -35.58 -3.28 -2.35
N ALA A 221 -35.83 -3.18 -3.65
CA ALA A 221 -35.02 -2.34 -4.54
C ALA A 221 -35.04 -0.86 -4.15
N ILE A 222 -36.21 -0.27 -3.91
CA ILE A 222 -36.31 1.13 -3.47
C ILE A 222 -35.61 1.32 -2.11
N ASP A 223 -35.86 0.43 -1.15
CA ASP A 223 -35.30 0.53 0.20
C ASP A 223 -33.75 0.39 0.18
N ASN A 224 -33.22 -0.57 -0.60
CA ASN A 224 -31.80 -0.90 -0.59
C ASN A 224 -30.97 -0.11 -1.60
N MET A 225 -31.46 0.11 -2.83
CA MET A 225 -30.77 0.87 -3.88
C MET A 225 -31.10 2.36 -3.85
N GLY A 226 -32.29 2.76 -3.39
CA GLY A 226 -32.81 4.11 -3.59
C GLY A 226 -33.47 4.26 -4.96
N ALA A 227 -34.63 4.92 -5.00
CA ALA A 227 -35.42 5.12 -6.22
C ALA A 227 -34.65 5.87 -7.32
N GLU A 228 -33.74 6.75 -6.92
CA GLU A 228 -32.88 7.55 -7.80
C GLU A 228 -31.78 6.75 -8.52
N ASN A 229 -31.51 5.51 -8.09
CA ASN A 229 -30.54 4.62 -8.71
C ASN A 229 -31.23 3.49 -9.50
N ILE A 230 -32.52 3.62 -9.83
CA ILE A 230 -33.25 2.69 -10.68
C ILE A 230 -33.50 3.40 -12.01
N ASP A 231 -32.65 3.10 -12.99
CA ASP A 231 -32.72 3.67 -14.34
C ASP A 231 -33.82 2.99 -15.16
N SER A 232 -34.10 1.70 -14.91
CA SER A 232 -35.08 0.96 -15.70
C SER A 232 -35.89 -0.07 -14.93
N VAL A 233 -37.15 -0.23 -15.34
CA VAL A 233 -38.04 -1.28 -14.87
C VAL A 233 -38.42 -2.22 -16.00
N ARG A 234 -37.97 -3.48 -15.88
CA ARG A 234 -38.27 -4.53 -16.86
C ARG A 234 -39.63 -5.16 -16.61
N PHE A 235 -40.44 -5.30 -17.65
CA PHE A 235 -41.67 -6.06 -17.61
C PHE A 235 -41.73 -7.12 -18.70
N ASN A 236 -42.58 -8.13 -18.49
CA ASN A 236 -42.66 -9.30 -19.36
C ASN A 236 -43.92 -9.28 -20.22
N PHE A 237 -43.78 -9.68 -21.48
CA PHE A 237 -44.86 -10.11 -22.34
C PHE A 237 -44.86 -11.65 -22.41
N SER A 238 -45.78 -12.32 -21.72
CA SER A 238 -45.78 -13.80 -21.57
C SER A 238 -46.22 -14.60 -22.81
N ALA A 239 -46.69 -13.97 -23.89
CA ALA A 239 -47.21 -14.65 -25.08
C ALA A 239 -48.23 -15.79 -24.78
N SER A 240 -48.97 -15.69 -23.68
CA SER A 240 -49.82 -16.78 -23.18
C SER A 240 -51.21 -16.87 -23.79
N GLU A 241 -51.57 -15.89 -24.62
CA GLU A 241 -52.86 -15.86 -25.31
C GLU A 241 -52.69 -15.35 -26.75
N PRO A 242 -53.50 -15.84 -27.72
CA PRO A 242 -53.46 -15.35 -29.09
C PRO A 242 -53.77 -13.86 -29.22
N LEU A 243 -53.05 -13.13 -30.06
CA LEU A 243 -53.35 -11.73 -30.35
C LEU A 243 -54.65 -11.58 -31.15
N SER A 244 -55.28 -10.43 -30.98
CA SER A 244 -56.33 -9.95 -31.89
C SER A 244 -55.79 -8.83 -32.78
N TYR A 245 -56.48 -8.53 -33.88
CA TYR A 245 -56.07 -7.45 -34.78
C TYR A 245 -57.21 -6.44 -34.95
N SER A 246 -56.91 -5.17 -34.72
CA SER A 246 -57.85 -4.05 -34.90
C SER A 246 -57.23 -3.00 -35.81
N GLY A 247 -57.90 -2.65 -36.91
CA GLY A 247 -57.35 -1.71 -37.89
C GLY A 247 -56.04 -2.17 -38.54
N GLY A 248 -55.74 -3.47 -38.50
CA GLY A 248 -54.48 -4.04 -38.98
C GLY A 248 -53.31 -3.97 -37.99
N GLN A 249 -53.54 -3.48 -36.77
CA GLN A 249 -52.54 -3.47 -35.69
C GLN A 249 -52.81 -4.62 -34.69
N PRO A 250 -51.77 -5.26 -34.14
CA PRO A 250 -51.93 -6.29 -33.12
C PRO A 250 -52.37 -5.67 -31.79
N VAL A 251 -53.26 -6.36 -31.08
CA VAL A 251 -53.88 -5.91 -29.83
C VAL A 251 -53.92 -7.06 -28.83
N LEU A 252 -53.45 -6.79 -27.61
CA LEU A 252 -53.53 -7.72 -26.48
C LEU A 252 -55.00 -8.08 -26.15
N PRO A 253 -55.31 -9.33 -25.80
CA PRO A 253 -56.64 -9.75 -25.35
C PRO A 253 -57.11 -8.93 -24.13
N ALA A 254 -58.29 -8.32 -24.24
CA ALA A 254 -58.84 -7.48 -23.18
C ALA A 254 -59.14 -8.28 -21.90
N GLY A 255 -58.53 -7.90 -20.78
CA GLY A 255 -58.68 -8.59 -19.50
C GLY A 255 -58.02 -9.97 -19.44
N GLY A 256 -57.15 -10.29 -20.41
CA GLY A 256 -56.34 -11.49 -20.43
C GLY A 256 -55.12 -11.40 -19.51
N GLU A 257 -54.47 -12.54 -19.31
CA GLU A 257 -53.28 -12.67 -18.46
C GLU A 257 -52.15 -11.74 -18.91
N MET A 258 -51.93 -11.60 -20.22
CA MET A 258 -50.87 -10.75 -20.75
C MET A 258 -51.07 -9.27 -20.39
N GLN A 259 -52.32 -8.78 -20.39
CA GLN A 259 -52.62 -7.43 -19.93
C GLN A 259 -52.43 -7.30 -18.43
N THR A 260 -52.89 -8.27 -17.63
CA THR A 260 -52.77 -8.23 -16.17
C THR A 260 -51.31 -8.22 -15.72
N THR A 261 -50.43 -9.00 -16.35
CA THR A 261 -48.98 -8.97 -16.06
C THR A 261 -48.38 -7.59 -16.31
N ILE A 262 -48.68 -6.97 -17.46
CA ILE A 262 -48.20 -5.62 -17.77
C ILE A 262 -48.77 -4.58 -16.80
N GLN A 263 -50.07 -4.65 -16.47
CA GLN A 263 -50.71 -3.74 -15.52
C GLN A 263 -50.03 -3.79 -14.14
N ASN A 264 -49.75 -5.00 -13.65
CA ASN A 264 -49.12 -5.20 -12.36
C ASN A 264 -47.67 -4.70 -12.35
N ALA A 265 -46.91 -4.91 -13.42
CA ALA A 265 -45.54 -4.42 -13.54
C ALA A 265 -45.51 -2.89 -13.63
N LEU A 266 -46.42 -2.28 -14.41
CA LEU A 266 -46.53 -0.82 -14.51
C LEU A 266 -46.98 -0.16 -13.20
N ALA A 267 -47.78 -0.84 -12.38
CA ALA A 267 -48.10 -0.35 -11.04
C ALA A 267 -46.86 -0.25 -10.15
N GLN A 268 -45.85 -1.12 -10.35
CA GLN A 268 -44.56 -1.02 -9.69
C GLN A 268 -43.68 0.06 -10.33
N ALA A 269 -43.61 0.12 -11.66
CA ALA A 269 -42.84 1.15 -12.36
C ALA A 269 -43.27 2.58 -11.99
N GLN A 270 -44.57 2.82 -11.77
CA GLN A 270 -45.09 4.11 -11.29
C GLN A 270 -44.56 4.56 -9.91
N ARG A 271 -43.93 3.67 -9.15
CA ARG A 271 -43.26 4.02 -7.87
C ARG A 271 -41.91 4.71 -8.10
N VAL A 272 -41.34 4.57 -9.30
CA VAL A 272 -40.08 5.16 -9.76
C VAL A 272 -40.33 5.89 -11.10
N PRO A 273 -41.03 7.04 -11.08
CA PRO A 273 -41.57 7.66 -12.29
C PRO A 273 -40.52 8.21 -13.26
N ASP A 274 -39.26 8.30 -12.82
CA ASP A 274 -38.12 8.74 -13.65
C ASP A 274 -37.39 7.57 -14.33
N ALA A 275 -37.76 6.31 -14.01
CA ALA A 275 -37.17 5.13 -14.63
C ALA A 275 -37.81 4.84 -15.99
N ASP A 276 -36.96 4.50 -16.96
CA ASP A 276 -37.37 4.03 -18.28
C ASP A 276 -37.89 2.59 -18.21
N LEU A 277 -38.48 2.11 -19.30
CA LEU A 277 -39.06 0.78 -19.38
C LEU A 277 -38.22 -0.15 -20.26
N THR A 278 -38.10 -1.40 -19.84
CA THR A 278 -37.54 -2.46 -20.67
C THR A 278 -38.53 -3.59 -20.80
N LEU A 279 -38.51 -4.27 -21.95
CA LEU A 279 -39.44 -5.36 -22.25
C LEU A 279 -38.67 -6.62 -22.59
N VAL A 280 -39.10 -7.74 -22.00
CA VAL A 280 -38.76 -9.06 -22.51
C VAL A 280 -39.99 -9.79 -23.04
N ALA A 281 -39.85 -10.39 -24.21
CA ALA A 281 -40.80 -11.37 -24.70
C ALA A 281 -40.53 -12.72 -24.01
N GLY A 282 -41.52 -13.19 -23.26
CA GLY A 282 -41.44 -14.31 -22.32
C GLY A 282 -41.13 -15.66 -22.95
N ASN A 283 -40.86 -16.63 -22.09
CA ASN A 283 -40.35 -17.94 -22.47
C ASN A 283 -41.44 -18.88 -23.04
N LYS A 284 -40.98 -19.95 -23.70
CA LYS A 284 -41.82 -20.98 -24.33
C LYS A 284 -42.76 -21.73 -23.37
N TYR A 285 -42.51 -21.73 -22.06
CA TYR A 285 -43.30 -22.52 -21.10
C TYR A 285 -44.72 -22.00 -20.90
N ILE A 286 -44.92 -20.72 -21.17
CA ILE A 286 -46.18 -20.01 -21.06
C ILE A 286 -46.71 -19.57 -22.42
N MET A 287 -46.04 -19.92 -23.52
CA MET A 287 -46.38 -19.46 -24.87
C MET A 287 -47.51 -20.30 -25.49
N ASP A 288 -48.56 -19.63 -25.95
CA ASP A 288 -49.68 -20.28 -26.64
C ASP A 288 -49.24 -20.87 -28.00
N ASP A 289 -49.79 -22.03 -28.37
CA ASP A 289 -49.52 -22.72 -29.64
C ASP A 289 -49.72 -21.82 -30.86
N TRP A 290 -50.55 -20.77 -30.75
CA TRP A 290 -50.74 -19.78 -31.80
C TRP A 290 -49.45 -19.07 -32.23
N TYR A 291 -48.49 -18.87 -31.32
CA TYR A 291 -47.18 -18.27 -31.63
C TYR A 291 -46.18 -19.27 -32.22
N ILE A 292 -46.54 -20.55 -32.32
CA ILE A 292 -45.67 -21.61 -32.79
C ILE A 292 -46.01 -22.00 -34.24
N ARG A 293 -45.00 -22.07 -35.09
CA ARG A 293 -45.13 -22.56 -36.47
C ARG A 293 -45.30 -24.08 -36.49
N SER A 294 -45.72 -24.61 -37.64
CA SER A 294 -45.87 -26.07 -37.84
C SER A 294 -44.57 -26.87 -37.70
N ASP A 295 -43.40 -26.23 -37.79
CA ASP A 295 -42.09 -26.85 -37.57
C ASP A 295 -41.63 -26.82 -36.09
N GLY A 296 -42.50 -26.35 -35.18
CA GLY A 296 -42.24 -26.29 -33.75
C GLY A 296 -41.37 -25.11 -33.30
N LYS A 297 -41.05 -24.17 -34.20
CA LYS A 297 -40.30 -22.94 -33.89
C LYS A 297 -41.25 -21.77 -33.62
N ILE A 298 -40.76 -20.76 -32.88
CA ILE A 298 -41.50 -19.51 -32.69
C ILE A 298 -41.67 -18.81 -34.04
N ASP A 299 -42.88 -18.31 -34.28
CA ASP A 299 -43.27 -17.52 -35.45
C ASP A 299 -42.75 -16.07 -35.28
N PRO A 300 -41.75 -15.64 -36.09
CA PRO A 300 -41.13 -14.32 -35.96
C PRO A 300 -42.13 -13.17 -36.04
N VAL A 301 -43.12 -13.28 -36.93
CA VAL A 301 -44.11 -12.23 -37.15
C VAL A 301 -44.98 -12.06 -35.91
N LYS A 302 -45.45 -13.18 -35.34
CA LYS A 302 -46.39 -13.14 -34.21
C LYS A 302 -45.75 -12.69 -32.92
N ILE A 303 -44.50 -13.10 -32.66
CA ILE A 303 -43.81 -12.67 -31.44
C ILE A 303 -43.48 -11.17 -31.49
N VAL A 304 -43.05 -10.65 -32.66
CA VAL A 304 -42.81 -9.22 -32.87
C VAL A 304 -44.12 -8.42 -32.83
N ASP A 305 -45.21 -8.95 -33.39
CA ASP A 305 -46.55 -8.36 -33.23
C ASP A 305 -46.98 -8.32 -31.74
N GLY A 306 -46.56 -9.30 -30.93
CA GLY A 306 -46.80 -9.35 -29.49
C GLY A 306 -46.05 -8.24 -28.74
N ILE A 307 -44.77 -8.05 -29.06
CA ILE A 307 -43.95 -6.92 -28.56
C ILE A 307 -44.61 -5.58 -28.90
N ILE A 308 -45.03 -5.40 -30.16
CA ILE A 308 -45.73 -4.19 -30.62
C ILE A 308 -47.04 -4.00 -29.85
N ALA A 309 -47.82 -5.07 -29.64
CA ALA A 309 -49.07 -4.99 -28.89
C ALA A 309 -48.86 -4.59 -27.43
N ALA A 310 -47.79 -5.09 -26.78
CA ALA A 310 -47.41 -4.72 -25.42
C ALA A 310 -47.00 -3.24 -25.34
N ILE A 311 -46.08 -2.78 -26.19
CA ILE A 311 -45.64 -1.38 -26.24
C ILE A 311 -46.81 -0.44 -26.53
N ASN A 312 -47.66 -0.77 -27.51
CA ASN A 312 -48.86 0.01 -27.82
C ASN A 312 -49.82 0.07 -26.63
N TYR A 313 -49.96 -1.02 -25.88
CA TYR A 313 -50.81 -1.06 -24.69
C TYR A 313 -50.28 -0.13 -23.60
N VAL A 314 -48.96 -0.17 -23.31
CA VAL A 314 -48.33 0.72 -22.34
C VAL A 314 -48.48 2.18 -22.75
N THR A 315 -48.05 2.53 -23.96
CA THR A 315 -48.05 3.92 -24.46
C THR A 315 -49.45 4.52 -24.57
N SER A 316 -50.46 3.72 -24.93
CA SER A 316 -51.84 4.21 -25.07
C SER A 316 -52.58 4.42 -23.74
N ASN A 317 -52.16 3.75 -22.66
CA ASN A 317 -52.92 3.71 -21.41
C ASN A 317 -52.19 4.33 -20.21
N TYR A 318 -50.87 4.44 -20.25
CA TYR A 318 -50.06 4.81 -19.08
C TYR A 318 -49.23 6.08 -19.27
N GLY A 319 -49.36 6.77 -20.40
CA GLY A 319 -48.71 8.06 -20.64
C GLY A 319 -47.25 7.96 -21.12
N TYR A 320 -46.72 6.75 -21.29
CA TYR A 320 -45.40 6.53 -21.87
C TYR A 320 -45.38 6.75 -23.39
N SER A 321 -44.21 7.04 -23.90
CA SER A 321 -43.87 7.11 -25.31
C SER A 321 -42.99 5.92 -25.72
N THR A 322 -42.66 5.81 -27.01
CA THR A 322 -41.67 4.84 -27.50
C THR A 322 -40.22 5.24 -27.21
N GLU A 323 -39.98 6.48 -26.80
CA GLU A 323 -38.65 6.96 -26.39
C GLU A 323 -38.32 6.55 -24.94
N ASP A 324 -39.36 6.26 -24.13
CA ASP A 324 -39.23 5.82 -22.73
C ASP A 324 -38.90 4.31 -22.62
N PHE A 325 -38.51 3.68 -23.73
CA PHE A 325 -38.13 2.27 -23.78
C PHE A 325 -36.64 2.13 -24.08
N ASP A 326 -35.86 1.74 -23.09
CA ASP A 326 -34.40 1.60 -23.23
C ASP A 326 -34.00 0.48 -24.18
N PHE A 327 -34.64 -0.68 -24.05
CA PHE A 327 -34.40 -1.80 -24.96
C PHE A 327 -35.50 -2.86 -24.90
N VAL A 328 -35.48 -3.72 -25.92
CA VAL A 328 -36.27 -4.96 -25.98
C VAL A 328 -35.34 -6.17 -26.04
N GLU A 329 -35.61 -7.12 -25.15
CA GLU A 329 -35.10 -8.47 -25.24
C GLU A 329 -36.13 -9.40 -25.90
N VAL A 330 -35.76 -10.00 -27.03
CA VAL A 330 -36.71 -10.81 -27.82
C VAL A 330 -37.06 -12.14 -27.19
N TYR A 331 -36.17 -12.74 -26.39
CA TYR A 331 -36.46 -13.75 -25.36
C TYR A 331 -35.18 -14.11 -24.58
N ASN A 332 -35.37 -14.43 -23.30
CA ASN A 332 -34.33 -14.74 -22.33
C ASN A 332 -33.91 -16.21 -22.34
N GLU A 333 -32.67 -16.54 -22.00
CA GLU A 333 -32.14 -17.92 -21.85
C GLU A 333 -32.34 -18.84 -23.07
N PRO A 334 -31.83 -18.48 -24.26
CA PRO A 334 -32.03 -19.25 -25.48
C PRO A 334 -31.30 -20.61 -25.49
N ASP A 335 -30.31 -20.82 -24.62
CA ASP A 335 -29.43 -21.99 -24.57
C ASP A 335 -29.78 -23.01 -23.47
N TRP A 336 -30.90 -22.82 -22.76
CA TRP A 336 -31.42 -23.81 -21.81
C TRP A 336 -31.91 -25.10 -22.51
N GLU A 337 -32.01 -26.22 -21.78
CA GLU A 337 -32.23 -27.61 -22.25
C GLU A 337 -33.50 -27.85 -23.07
N PHE A 338 -34.30 -26.82 -23.32
CA PHE A 338 -35.42 -26.86 -24.24
C PHE A 338 -35.36 -25.63 -25.15
N PRO A 339 -35.10 -25.78 -26.47
CA PRO A 339 -34.91 -24.63 -27.33
C PRO A 339 -36.23 -23.84 -27.39
N GLN A 340 -36.20 -22.65 -26.80
CA GLN A 340 -37.14 -21.55 -27.09
C GLN A 340 -37.10 -21.26 -28.60
N GLY A 341 -35.91 -21.39 -29.20
CA GLY A 341 -35.69 -21.51 -30.64
C GLY A 341 -34.26 -22.01 -30.91
N SER A 342 -33.92 -22.26 -32.17
CA SER A 342 -32.52 -22.43 -32.59
C SER A 342 -31.84 -21.06 -32.77
N ARG A 343 -30.50 -20.97 -32.81
CA ARG A 343 -29.77 -19.74 -33.21
C ARG A 343 -30.32 -19.10 -34.49
N ALA A 344 -30.69 -19.91 -35.48
CA ALA A 344 -31.33 -19.44 -36.71
C ALA A 344 -32.73 -18.84 -36.48
N ASN A 345 -33.49 -19.37 -35.52
CA ASN A 345 -34.81 -18.83 -35.17
C ASN A 345 -34.68 -17.49 -34.42
N MET A 346 -33.66 -17.32 -33.57
CA MET A 346 -33.32 -16.03 -32.96
C MET A 346 -33.04 -14.97 -34.03
N TYR A 347 -32.21 -15.31 -35.01
CA TYR A 347 -31.91 -14.45 -36.14
C TYR A 347 -33.16 -14.07 -36.94
N GLU A 348 -34.05 -15.04 -37.22
CA GLU A 348 -35.33 -14.77 -37.90
C GLU A 348 -36.19 -13.76 -37.11
N ILE A 349 -36.25 -13.84 -35.78
CA ILE A 349 -37.02 -12.93 -34.91
C ILE A 349 -36.40 -11.53 -34.87
N MET A 350 -35.09 -11.43 -34.64
CA MET A 350 -34.39 -10.15 -34.62
C MET A 350 -34.42 -9.47 -35.99
N GLN A 351 -34.31 -10.24 -37.08
CA GLN A 351 -34.48 -9.71 -38.43
C GLN A 351 -35.89 -9.16 -38.64
N GLU A 352 -36.92 -9.89 -38.24
CA GLU A 352 -38.31 -9.42 -38.33
C GLU A 352 -38.52 -8.13 -37.52
N TYR A 353 -37.98 -8.04 -36.29
CA TYR A 353 -38.01 -6.83 -35.48
C TYR A 353 -37.45 -5.63 -36.24
N ARG A 354 -36.28 -5.78 -36.87
CA ARG A 354 -35.63 -4.70 -37.63
C ARG A 354 -36.41 -4.27 -38.88
N THR A 355 -37.36 -5.08 -39.37
CA THR A 355 -38.25 -4.65 -40.46
C THR A 355 -39.38 -3.73 -40.01
N ARG A 356 -39.67 -3.68 -38.69
CA ARG A 356 -40.81 -2.94 -38.14
C ARG A 356 -40.41 -1.51 -37.78
N SER A 357 -40.79 -0.56 -38.63
CA SER A 357 -40.49 0.86 -38.44
C SER A 357 -40.99 1.44 -37.12
N GLN A 358 -42.04 0.84 -36.52
CA GLN A 358 -42.61 1.25 -35.23
C GLN A 358 -41.67 0.98 -34.04
N LEU A 359 -40.71 0.08 -34.22
CA LEU A 359 -39.73 -0.31 -33.20
C LEU A 359 -38.34 0.29 -33.49
N GLY A 360 -38.19 1.05 -34.59
CA GLY A 360 -36.88 1.46 -35.09
C GLY A 360 -36.10 2.41 -34.17
N SER A 361 -36.76 3.00 -33.17
CA SER A 361 -36.13 3.84 -32.14
C SER A 361 -35.72 3.08 -30.88
N ILE A 362 -36.17 1.83 -30.71
CA ILE A 362 -35.96 1.06 -29.49
C ILE A 362 -34.79 0.08 -29.71
N PRO A 363 -33.73 0.15 -28.90
CA PRO A 363 -32.61 -0.78 -28.97
C PRO A 363 -33.01 -2.26 -28.79
N ILE A 364 -32.31 -3.16 -29.50
CA ILE A 364 -32.38 -4.60 -29.26
C ILE A 364 -31.17 -5.04 -28.43
N VAL A 365 -31.43 -5.73 -27.33
CA VAL A 365 -30.40 -6.42 -26.55
C VAL A 365 -30.17 -7.84 -27.07
N GLY A 366 -28.91 -8.29 -27.02
CA GLY A 366 -28.43 -9.55 -27.53
C GLY A 366 -28.98 -10.77 -26.78
N PRO A 367 -28.74 -12.00 -27.28
CA PRO A 367 -29.29 -13.21 -26.67
C PRO A 367 -28.66 -13.44 -25.30
N SER A 368 -29.43 -13.28 -24.23
CA SER A 368 -28.97 -13.49 -22.85
C SER A 368 -28.90 -14.98 -22.54
N THR A 369 -27.72 -15.58 -22.71
CA THR A 369 -27.52 -17.01 -22.43
C THR A 369 -27.39 -17.29 -20.93
N LEU A 370 -27.79 -18.50 -20.52
CA LEU A 370 -27.52 -19.05 -19.18
C LEU A 370 -26.03 -19.28 -18.94
N SER A 371 -25.31 -19.70 -19.99
CA SER A 371 -23.90 -20.07 -19.90
C SER A 371 -23.01 -19.12 -20.67
N SER A 372 -22.05 -18.49 -19.99
CA SER A 372 -21.08 -17.60 -20.64
C SER A 372 -20.26 -18.31 -21.71
N SER A 373 -20.03 -19.63 -21.57
CA SER A 373 -19.33 -20.44 -22.58
C SER A 373 -20.13 -20.61 -23.89
N ASN A 374 -21.45 -20.37 -23.86
CA ASN A 374 -22.30 -20.40 -25.04
C ASN A 374 -22.55 -19.00 -25.63
N ALA A 375 -22.36 -17.94 -24.86
CA ALA A 375 -22.75 -16.56 -25.20
C ALA A 375 -22.27 -16.14 -26.60
N TYR A 376 -20.96 -16.29 -26.89
CA TYR A 376 -20.38 -15.92 -28.19
C TYR A 376 -21.10 -16.59 -29.36
N SER A 377 -21.40 -17.88 -29.24
CA SER A 377 -22.00 -18.66 -30.31
C SER A 377 -23.44 -18.25 -30.65
N TRP A 378 -24.13 -17.58 -29.71
CA TRP A 378 -25.45 -16.99 -29.92
C TRP A 378 -25.36 -15.54 -30.37
N TYR A 379 -24.37 -14.80 -29.88
CA TYR A 379 -24.11 -13.41 -30.23
C TYR A 379 -23.62 -13.24 -31.68
N ASP A 380 -22.56 -13.94 -32.09
CA ASP A 380 -21.88 -13.73 -33.39
C ASP A 380 -22.83 -13.79 -34.60
N PRO A 381 -23.76 -14.77 -34.73
CA PRO A 381 -24.69 -14.81 -35.85
C PRO A 381 -25.67 -13.63 -35.89
N ASN A 382 -25.92 -12.98 -34.75
CA ASN A 382 -26.90 -11.91 -34.59
C ASN A 382 -26.26 -10.54 -34.44
N ARG A 383 -24.92 -10.44 -34.39
CA ARG A 383 -24.22 -9.21 -33.99
C ARG A 383 -24.62 -8.00 -34.83
N ASP A 384 -24.88 -8.15 -36.12
CA ASP A 384 -25.27 -7.01 -36.99
C ASP A 384 -26.71 -6.51 -36.74
N LEU A 385 -27.50 -7.26 -35.96
CA LEU A 385 -28.90 -6.96 -35.64
C LEU A 385 -29.09 -6.49 -34.20
N ILE A 386 -28.03 -6.44 -33.38
CA ILE A 386 -28.07 -6.16 -31.94
C ILE A 386 -27.37 -4.83 -31.65
N ASP A 387 -27.98 -4.02 -30.78
CA ASP A 387 -27.41 -2.76 -30.32
C ASP A 387 -26.60 -2.94 -29.02
N ILE A 388 -27.05 -3.81 -28.11
CA ILE A 388 -26.46 -4.03 -26.79
C ILE A 388 -26.10 -5.51 -26.63
N GLY A 389 -24.84 -5.86 -26.33
CA GLY A 389 -24.44 -7.24 -26.06
C GLY A 389 -24.86 -7.67 -24.64
N ALA A 390 -25.34 -8.91 -24.49
CA ALA A 390 -25.81 -9.38 -23.19
C ALA A 390 -25.58 -10.87 -22.96
N THR A 391 -25.31 -11.20 -21.70
CA THR A 391 -25.42 -12.53 -21.11
C THR A 391 -25.56 -12.38 -19.60
N HIS A 392 -26.17 -13.37 -18.96
CA HIS A 392 -26.06 -13.58 -17.52
C HIS A 392 -25.34 -14.91 -17.28
N VAL A 393 -24.95 -15.20 -16.03
CA VAL A 393 -24.08 -16.36 -15.78
C VAL A 393 -24.59 -17.27 -14.67
N ILE A 394 -25.39 -18.24 -15.09
CA ILE A 394 -25.71 -19.43 -14.29
C ILE A 394 -24.74 -20.59 -14.60
N GLY A 395 -24.14 -20.62 -15.79
CA GLY A 395 -23.19 -21.64 -16.24
C GLY A 395 -21.97 -21.08 -16.97
N GLY A 396 -20.95 -21.91 -17.18
CA GLY A 396 -19.74 -21.52 -17.92
C GLY A 396 -18.49 -21.45 -17.04
N THR A 397 -17.61 -20.49 -17.31
CA THR A 397 -16.42 -20.16 -16.50
C THR A 397 -16.29 -18.65 -16.36
N MET A 398 -15.55 -18.18 -15.35
CA MET A 398 -15.20 -16.76 -15.21
C MET A 398 -14.48 -16.24 -16.46
N GLN A 399 -13.54 -17.01 -17.01
CA GLN A 399 -12.81 -16.63 -18.22
C GLN A 399 -13.74 -16.47 -19.43
N SER A 400 -14.66 -17.42 -19.66
CA SER A 400 -15.60 -17.30 -20.78
C SER A 400 -16.57 -16.12 -20.65
N PHE A 401 -16.80 -15.62 -19.43
CA PHE A 401 -17.56 -14.39 -19.21
C PHE A 401 -16.74 -13.15 -19.57
N ILE A 402 -15.49 -13.08 -19.10
CA ILE A 402 -14.53 -12.00 -19.44
C ILE A 402 -14.32 -11.93 -20.95
N ASP A 403 -14.08 -13.07 -21.60
CA ASP A 403 -13.86 -13.16 -23.05
C ASP A 403 -15.08 -12.63 -23.83
N PHE A 404 -16.30 -12.93 -23.36
CA PHE A 404 -17.51 -12.46 -24.01
C PHE A 404 -17.69 -10.95 -23.89
N ILE A 405 -17.46 -10.36 -22.73
CA ILE A 405 -17.53 -8.90 -22.54
C ILE A 405 -16.52 -8.21 -23.46
N ASN A 406 -15.28 -8.70 -23.49
CA ASN A 406 -14.24 -8.17 -24.38
C ASN A 406 -14.64 -8.24 -25.86
N GLU A 407 -15.29 -9.33 -26.29
CA GLU A 407 -15.79 -9.44 -27.66
C GLU A 407 -16.87 -8.39 -27.96
N VAL A 408 -17.85 -8.20 -27.07
CA VAL A 408 -18.89 -7.16 -27.21
C VAL A 408 -18.26 -5.78 -27.31
N HIS A 409 -17.25 -5.50 -26.48
CA HIS A 409 -16.51 -4.25 -26.50
C HIS A 409 -15.73 -4.06 -27.80
N SER A 410 -15.15 -5.14 -28.34
CA SER A 410 -14.41 -5.12 -29.61
C SER A 410 -15.29 -4.77 -30.82
N ASP A 411 -16.60 -5.04 -30.71
CA ASP A 411 -17.63 -4.65 -31.67
C ASP A 411 -18.15 -3.21 -31.46
N ASP A 412 -17.55 -2.43 -30.55
CA ASP A 412 -17.97 -1.06 -30.18
C ASP A 412 -19.40 -0.98 -29.63
N LYS A 413 -19.82 -2.02 -28.89
CA LYS A 413 -21.15 -2.08 -28.24
C LYS A 413 -21.06 -2.03 -26.73
N THR A 414 -22.17 -1.66 -26.11
CA THR A 414 -22.38 -1.69 -24.66
C THR A 414 -22.68 -3.12 -24.20
N PHE A 415 -22.06 -3.55 -23.11
CA PHE A 415 -22.42 -4.81 -22.44
C PHE A 415 -23.44 -4.56 -21.32
N LEU A 416 -24.46 -5.42 -21.25
CA LEU A 416 -25.47 -5.40 -20.19
C LEU A 416 -25.69 -6.82 -19.65
N ASN A 417 -25.85 -6.95 -18.33
CA ASN A 417 -26.34 -8.17 -17.70
C ASN A 417 -27.83 -8.02 -17.36
N PRO A 418 -28.76 -8.52 -18.19
CA PRO A 418 -30.18 -8.26 -18.00
C PRO A 418 -30.83 -9.14 -16.94
N GLU A 419 -30.08 -10.04 -16.29
CA GLU A 419 -30.55 -10.93 -15.24
C GLU A 419 -29.43 -11.20 -14.23
N ILE A 420 -29.20 -10.25 -13.33
CA ILE A 420 -28.17 -10.36 -12.30
C ILE A 420 -28.62 -11.36 -11.23
N HIS A 421 -27.77 -12.36 -10.98
CA HIS A 421 -27.92 -13.33 -9.90
C HIS A 421 -26.99 -13.07 -8.72
N ASN A 422 -25.79 -12.54 -8.98
CA ASN A 422 -24.84 -12.15 -7.96
C ASN A 422 -23.98 -10.98 -8.46
N TYR A 423 -23.61 -10.06 -7.58
CA TYR A 423 -22.82 -8.90 -7.98
C TYR A 423 -21.37 -9.23 -8.39
N ILE A 424 -20.87 -10.46 -8.24
CA ILE A 424 -19.54 -10.83 -8.78
C ILE A 424 -19.48 -10.63 -10.31
N GLU A 425 -20.59 -10.87 -11.00
CA GLU A 425 -20.73 -10.60 -12.42
C GLU A 425 -20.59 -9.10 -12.71
N LEU A 426 -21.15 -8.27 -11.83
CA LEU A 426 -21.05 -6.82 -11.88
C LEU A 426 -19.66 -6.30 -11.52
N MET A 427 -18.97 -6.92 -10.56
CA MET A 427 -17.58 -6.59 -10.24
C MET A 427 -16.68 -6.80 -11.46
N ILE A 428 -16.86 -7.91 -12.18
CA ILE A 428 -16.13 -8.19 -13.42
C ILE A 428 -16.52 -7.18 -14.51
N ALA A 429 -17.81 -6.93 -14.71
CA ALA A 429 -18.28 -5.95 -15.70
C ALA A 429 -17.73 -4.54 -15.41
N ALA A 430 -17.77 -4.10 -14.15
CA ALA A 430 -17.24 -2.80 -13.72
C ALA A 430 -15.73 -2.66 -13.96
N GLU A 431 -14.97 -3.75 -13.78
CA GLU A 431 -13.52 -3.75 -14.03
C GLU A 431 -13.19 -3.68 -15.52
N LEU A 432 -14.00 -4.30 -16.38
CA LEU A 432 -13.83 -4.27 -17.84
C LEU A 432 -14.44 -3.03 -18.51
N SER A 433 -15.35 -2.34 -17.83
CA SER A 433 -16.10 -1.22 -18.40
C SER A 433 -15.21 0.00 -18.70
N ASP A 434 -15.34 0.52 -19.93
CA ASP A 434 -14.70 1.75 -20.40
C ASP A 434 -15.68 2.75 -21.07
N ARG A 435 -16.98 2.44 -21.03
CA ARG A 435 -18.04 3.12 -21.78
C ARG A 435 -19.32 3.27 -20.95
N PRO A 436 -20.16 4.29 -21.21
CA PRO A 436 -21.39 4.51 -20.46
C PRO A 436 -22.50 3.52 -20.84
N GLY A 437 -23.50 3.40 -19.98
CA GLY A 437 -24.69 2.57 -20.16
C GLY A 437 -24.48 1.10 -19.80
N GLU A 438 -23.39 0.77 -19.09
CA GLU A 438 -23.10 -0.59 -18.67
C GLU A 438 -23.59 -0.86 -17.26
N GLY A 439 -24.09 -2.08 -17.07
CA GLY A 439 -24.62 -2.54 -15.80
C GLY A 439 -25.59 -3.68 -15.99
N GLY A 440 -26.73 -3.65 -15.30
CA GLY A 440 -27.66 -4.76 -15.39
C GLY A 440 -28.94 -4.62 -14.59
N LEU A 441 -29.75 -5.68 -14.65
CA LEU A 441 -31.06 -5.73 -14.01
C LEU A 441 -31.16 -6.87 -13.00
N PHE A 442 -31.53 -6.55 -11.76
CA PHE A 442 -31.79 -7.56 -10.73
C PHE A 442 -33.10 -8.29 -11.04
N TRP A 443 -33.06 -9.62 -11.06
CA TRP A 443 -34.22 -10.44 -11.43
C TRP A 443 -35.27 -10.58 -10.31
N GLY A 444 -34.85 -10.38 -9.06
CA GLY A 444 -35.65 -10.64 -7.85
C GLY A 444 -35.66 -9.49 -6.85
N GLU A 445 -35.82 -9.85 -5.57
CA GLU A 445 -35.61 -8.92 -4.45
C GLU A 445 -34.14 -8.51 -4.42
N VAL A 446 -33.89 -7.23 -4.17
CA VAL A 446 -32.53 -6.71 -4.07
C VAL A 446 -32.11 -6.74 -2.62
N ASP A 447 -31.06 -7.47 -2.30
CA ASP A 447 -30.56 -7.60 -0.94
C ASP A 447 -29.80 -6.35 -0.46
N PRO A 448 -29.70 -6.09 0.85
CA PRO A 448 -28.97 -4.95 1.38
C PRO A 448 -27.52 -4.85 0.90
N ALA A 449 -26.86 -6.00 0.69
CA ALA A 449 -25.50 -6.07 0.17
C ALA A 449 -25.41 -5.59 -1.30
N GLU A 450 -26.36 -6.00 -2.13
CA GLU A 450 -26.45 -5.59 -3.54
C GLU A 450 -26.74 -4.10 -3.65
N GLY A 451 -27.72 -3.60 -2.89
CA GLY A 451 -28.01 -2.17 -2.83
C GLY A 451 -26.83 -1.34 -2.32
N ARG A 452 -26.06 -1.87 -1.37
CA ARG A 452 -24.82 -1.23 -0.89
C ARG A 452 -23.75 -1.17 -1.99
N PHE A 453 -23.61 -2.24 -2.77
CA PHE A 453 -22.67 -2.28 -3.90
C PHE A 453 -23.04 -1.28 -4.98
N VAL A 454 -24.32 -1.18 -5.35
CA VAL A 454 -24.84 -0.17 -6.30
C VAL A 454 -24.44 1.24 -5.87
N LYS A 455 -24.64 1.59 -4.60
CA LYS A 455 -24.32 2.91 -4.04
C LYS A 455 -22.80 3.16 -3.95
N ALA A 456 -22.04 2.18 -3.46
CA ALA A 456 -20.60 2.34 -3.25
C ALA A 456 -19.81 2.38 -4.56
N SER A 457 -20.24 1.61 -5.57
CA SER A 457 -19.59 1.54 -6.89
C SER A 457 -19.62 2.86 -7.67
N GLN A 458 -20.52 3.79 -7.31
CA GLN A 458 -20.54 5.15 -7.86
C GLN A 458 -19.31 6.00 -7.46
N GLY A 459 -18.57 5.57 -6.43
CA GLY A 459 -17.37 6.25 -5.95
C GLY A 459 -16.08 5.84 -6.67
N LYS A 460 -15.07 5.45 -5.89
CA LYS A 460 -13.74 5.06 -6.36
C LYS A 460 -13.40 3.65 -5.91
N ARG A 461 -13.07 2.76 -6.86
CA ARG A 461 -12.59 1.41 -6.58
C ARG A 461 -11.13 1.48 -6.13
N ILE A 462 -10.84 1.14 -4.89
CA ILE A 462 -9.49 1.22 -4.30
C ILE A 462 -8.73 -0.12 -4.33
N ALA A 463 -9.44 -1.25 -4.38
CA ALA A 463 -8.84 -2.56 -4.58
C ALA A 463 -9.82 -3.52 -5.27
N TYR A 464 -9.29 -4.52 -5.97
CA TYR A 464 -10.07 -5.56 -6.64
C TYR A 464 -9.22 -6.79 -6.89
N LYS A 465 -9.81 -7.98 -6.71
CA LYS A 465 -9.17 -9.25 -7.01
C LYS A 465 -10.20 -10.33 -7.23
N MET A 466 -10.01 -11.15 -8.28
CA MET A 466 -10.82 -12.33 -8.55
C MET A 466 -10.06 -13.61 -8.23
N HIS A 467 -10.79 -14.69 -8.01
CA HIS A 467 -10.26 -16.04 -7.88
C HIS A 467 -11.02 -16.99 -8.80
N ALA A 468 -10.47 -17.21 -10.00
CA ALA A 468 -11.11 -17.98 -11.06
C ALA A 468 -11.44 -19.44 -10.68
N PRO A 469 -10.60 -20.20 -9.94
CA PRO A 469 -10.92 -21.59 -9.60
C PRO A 469 -12.18 -21.77 -8.75
N THR A 470 -12.45 -20.82 -7.85
CA THR A 470 -13.64 -20.86 -6.98
C THR A 470 -14.77 -19.98 -7.50
N TRP A 471 -14.58 -19.33 -8.65
CA TRP A 471 -15.48 -18.34 -9.22
C TRP A 471 -16.01 -17.34 -8.18
N SER A 472 -15.11 -16.84 -7.36
CA SER A 472 -15.39 -15.82 -6.34
C SER A 472 -14.45 -14.64 -6.51
N GLY A 473 -14.73 -13.56 -5.81
CA GLY A 473 -13.98 -12.34 -5.98
C GLY A 473 -14.35 -11.26 -4.98
N ALA A 474 -13.42 -10.34 -4.77
CA ALA A 474 -13.56 -9.28 -3.80
C ALA A 474 -13.16 -7.92 -4.39
N SER A 475 -13.75 -6.87 -3.84
CA SER A 475 -13.38 -5.50 -4.16
C SER A 475 -13.54 -4.58 -2.96
N ALA A 476 -12.82 -3.46 -2.99
CA ALA A 476 -12.93 -2.40 -2.02
C ALA A 476 -13.28 -1.09 -2.74
N TYR A 477 -14.28 -0.38 -2.25
CA TYR A 477 -14.73 0.89 -2.80
C TYR A 477 -14.76 1.97 -1.74
N ARG A 478 -14.30 3.17 -2.09
CA ARG A 478 -14.62 4.40 -1.36
C ARG A 478 -15.84 5.04 -2.00
N ASP A 479 -16.93 5.16 -1.27
CA ASP A 479 -18.18 5.73 -1.79
C ASP A 479 -18.10 7.27 -1.95
N LEU A 480 -19.16 7.86 -2.50
CA LEU A 480 -19.26 9.31 -2.73
C LEU A 480 -19.23 10.14 -1.43
N GLN A 481 -19.46 9.51 -0.27
CA GLN A 481 -19.38 10.13 1.05
C GLN A 481 -18.03 9.90 1.73
N GLY A 482 -17.08 9.22 1.08
CA GLY A 482 -15.75 8.94 1.60
C GLY A 482 -15.66 7.70 2.48
N ARG A 483 -16.74 6.93 2.67
CA ARG A 483 -16.72 5.68 3.46
C ARG A 483 -16.10 4.57 2.63
N VAL A 484 -15.40 3.63 3.26
CA VAL A 484 -14.82 2.47 2.58
C VAL A 484 -15.63 1.22 2.87
N TRP A 485 -15.89 0.47 1.82
CA TRP A 485 -16.68 -0.75 1.82
C TRP A 485 -15.89 -1.86 1.17
N LEU A 486 -15.85 -3.03 1.80
CA LEU A 486 -15.36 -4.27 1.21
C LEU A 486 -16.55 -5.08 0.74
N PHE A 487 -16.42 -5.72 -0.41
CA PHE A 487 -17.45 -6.57 -1.00
C PHE A 487 -16.83 -7.89 -1.41
N LEU A 488 -17.56 -8.98 -1.21
CA LEU A 488 -17.13 -10.33 -1.49
C LEU A 488 -18.28 -11.10 -2.15
N GLY A 489 -18.10 -11.57 -3.40
CA GLY A 489 -19.14 -12.24 -4.17
C GLY A 489 -18.67 -13.58 -4.76
N SER A 490 -19.64 -14.43 -5.12
CA SER A 490 -19.40 -15.76 -5.70
C SER A 490 -20.49 -16.15 -6.70
N SER A 491 -20.13 -16.84 -7.78
CA SER A 491 -21.10 -17.25 -8.81
C SER A 491 -22.20 -18.18 -8.25
N GLU A 492 -23.44 -18.00 -8.71
CA GLU A 492 -24.62 -18.74 -8.24
C GLU A 492 -24.43 -20.27 -8.30
N ARG A 493 -24.09 -20.87 -9.44
CA ARG A 493 -24.09 -22.35 -9.56
C ARG A 493 -22.73 -22.96 -9.83
N ARG A 494 -21.71 -22.12 -9.86
CA ARG A 494 -20.38 -22.50 -10.35
C ARG A 494 -19.27 -22.13 -9.38
N ALA A 495 -19.59 -21.41 -8.32
CA ALA A 495 -18.64 -21.13 -7.27
C ALA A 495 -18.37 -22.38 -6.41
N GLU A 496 -17.11 -22.52 -6.03
CA GLU A 496 -16.69 -23.40 -4.96
C GLU A 496 -16.53 -22.57 -3.68
N LYS A 497 -16.65 -23.23 -2.52
CA LYS A 497 -16.44 -22.57 -1.23
C LYS A 497 -15.02 -22.00 -1.17
N SER A 498 -14.88 -20.78 -0.69
CA SER A 498 -13.58 -20.13 -0.54
C SER A 498 -13.51 -19.29 0.73
N LYS A 499 -12.30 -19.15 1.28
CA LYS A 499 -12.02 -18.24 2.38
C LYS A 499 -11.27 -17.05 1.82
N TRP A 500 -11.69 -15.83 2.10
CA TRP A 500 -11.04 -14.60 1.69
C TRP A 500 -10.45 -13.85 2.88
N GLU A 501 -9.31 -13.21 2.67
CA GLU A 501 -8.63 -12.37 3.65
C GLU A 501 -8.54 -10.95 3.12
N PHE A 502 -8.86 -9.97 3.95
CA PHE A 502 -8.79 -8.56 3.61
C PHE A 502 -7.78 -7.91 4.53
N GLU A 503 -6.79 -7.22 3.98
CA GLU A 503 -5.75 -6.56 4.76
C GLU A 503 -5.63 -5.08 4.40
N CYS A 504 -5.72 -4.22 5.42
CA CYS A 504 -5.50 -2.79 5.31
C CYS A 504 -4.01 -2.47 5.46
N THR A 505 -3.37 -2.00 4.38
CA THR A 505 -1.91 -1.83 4.35
C THR A 505 -1.42 -0.54 5.00
N ASN A 506 -2.26 0.50 5.08
CA ASN A 506 -1.82 1.83 5.49
C ASN A 506 -2.19 2.23 6.94
N ARG A 507 -3.21 1.61 7.56
CA ARG A 507 -3.60 1.90 8.96
C ARG A 507 -4.36 0.76 9.63
N ASP A 508 -4.43 0.81 10.96
CA ASP A 508 -5.36 -0.03 11.71
C ASP A 508 -6.79 0.44 11.46
N VAL A 509 -7.71 -0.51 11.30
CA VAL A 509 -9.11 -0.24 10.97
C VAL A 509 -10.05 -1.07 11.82
N PHE A 510 -11.33 -0.72 11.76
CA PHE A 510 -12.43 -1.49 12.30
C PHE A 510 -13.27 -2.04 11.15
N PHE A 511 -13.39 -3.36 11.10
CA PHE A 511 -14.22 -4.09 10.15
C PHE A 511 -15.59 -4.33 10.79
N ASP A 512 -16.63 -3.65 10.31
CA ASP A 512 -17.96 -3.61 10.94
C ASP A 512 -17.93 -3.24 12.43
N GLY A 513 -17.00 -2.36 12.80
CA GLY A 513 -16.78 -1.92 14.17
C GLY A 513 -15.92 -2.86 15.02
N GLU A 514 -15.48 -4.01 14.49
CA GLU A 514 -14.52 -4.87 15.17
C GLU A 514 -13.07 -4.48 14.81
N GLY A 515 -12.28 -4.13 15.83
CA GLY A 515 -10.90 -3.66 15.69
C GLY A 515 -10.42 -2.96 16.98
N PRO A 516 -9.28 -2.25 16.95
CA PRO A 516 -8.42 -2.03 15.78
C PRO A 516 -7.73 -3.33 15.35
N LYS A 517 -7.77 -3.63 14.05
CA LYS A 517 -7.04 -4.75 13.43
C LYS A 517 -6.69 -4.40 11.98
N ARG A 518 -5.67 -5.05 11.44
CA ARG A 518 -5.23 -4.88 10.04
C ARG A 518 -5.91 -5.84 9.08
N GLU A 519 -6.34 -6.98 9.58
CA GLU A 519 -6.86 -8.07 8.76
C GLU A 519 -8.23 -8.56 9.25
N VAL A 520 -9.08 -8.98 8.32
CA VAL A 520 -10.28 -9.79 8.58
C VAL A 520 -10.39 -10.92 7.57
N SER A 521 -10.81 -12.09 8.02
CA SER A 521 -11.13 -13.21 7.14
C SER A 521 -12.63 -13.44 7.04
N LEU A 522 -13.12 -13.74 5.83
CA LEU A 522 -14.50 -14.13 5.55
C LEU A 522 -14.54 -15.47 4.83
N ASN A 523 -15.55 -16.28 5.11
CA ASN A 523 -15.83 -17.47 4.30
C ASN A 523 -17.01 -17.17 3.38
N ILE A 524 -16.87 -17.51 2.11
CA ILE A 524 -17.94 -17.37 1.14
C ILE A 524 -18.36 -18.74 0.61
N GLU A 525 -19.66 -18.97 0.68
CA GLU A 525 -20.34 -20.17 0.20
C GLU A 525 -20.69 -20.03 -1.30
N ASN A 526 -21.19 -21.11 -1.90
CA ASN A 526 -21.77 -21.04 -3.24
C ASN A 526 -23.03 -20.16 -3.23
N HIS A 527 -23.20 -19.31 -4.25
CA HIS A 527 -24.28 -18.32 -4.32
C HIS A 527 -24.38 -17.42 -3.09
N ALA A 528 -23.24 -16.95 -2.59
CA ALA A 528 -23.20 -16.04 -1.47
C ALA A 528 -22.59 -14.71 -1.87
N PHE A 529 -22.89 -13.70 -1.06
CA PHE A 529 -22.30 -12.39 -1.11
C PHE A 529 -22.24 -11.81 0.29
N ASP A 530 -21.24 -10.98 0.56
CA ASP A 530 -21.04 -10.33 1.85
C ASP A 530 -20.36 -8.97 1.71
N PHE A 531 -20.55 -8.09 2.68
CA PHE A 531 -19.91 -6.78 2.67
C PHE A 531 -19.52 -6.35 4.08
N ILE A 532 -18.47 -5.55 4.17
CA ILE A 532 -17.97 -5.00 5.43
C ILE A 532 -17.81 -3.49 5.28
N GLU A 533 -18.33 -2.73 6.25
CA GLU A 533 -17.96 -1.32 6.42
C GLU A 533 -16.58 -1.24 7.08
N VAL A 534 -15.64 -0.54 6.45
CA VAL A 534 -14.32 -0.26 7.04
C VAL A 534 -14.32 1.16 7.57
N THR A 535 -13.94 1.29 8.83
CA THR A 535 -13.90 2.57 9.54
C THR A 535 -12.59 2.75 10.28
N TRP A 536 -12.18 4.00 10.47
CA TRP A 536 -10.99 4.40 11.22
C TRP A 536 -11.18 5.83 11.72
N GLY A 537 -10.37 6.23 12.70
CA GLY A 537 -10.54 7.49 13.42
C GLY A 537 -10.46 8.72 12.53
N ASP A 538 -11.60 9.43 12.44
CA ASP A 538 -11.78 10.87 12.17
C ASP A 538 -13.19 11.36 12.62
N ARG A 539 -13.87 10.67 13.55
CA ARG A 539 -15.21 11.08 14.05
C ARG A 539 -15.16 11.42 15.54
N SER A 540 -15.31 12.72 15.85
CA SER A 540 -15.74 13.43 17.09
C SER A 540 -15.34 12.86 18.48
N PRO A 541 -15.10 13.70 19.51
CA PRO A 541 -14.24 13.40 20.66
C PRO A 541 -14.45 12.06 21.37
N VAL A 542 -13.33 11.53 21.90
CA VAL A 542 -13.31 10.44 22.87
C VAL A 542 -14.10 10.92 24.10
N TYR A 543 -15.33 10.42 24.23
CA TYR A 543 -16.19 10.58 25.39
C TYR A 543 -16.60 12.04 25.76
N PHE A 544 -17.90 12.35 25.65
CA PHE A 544 -18.43 13.63 26.12
C PHE A 544 -19.85 13.50 26.69
N SER A 545 -20.18 14.35 27.66
CA SER A 545 -21.55 14.48 28.19
C SER A 545 -22.14 15.80 27.75
N GLN A 546 -23.10 15.77 26.82
CA GLN A 546 -23.68 16.99 26.26
C GLN A 546 -25.20 16.91 26.18
N PHE A 547 -25.83 18.07 25.97
CA PHE A 547 -27.21 18.12 25.51
C PHE A 547 -27.27 17.78 24.03
N VAL A 548 -28.31 17.07 23.64
CA VAL A 548 -28.56 16.71 22.24
C VAL A 548 -29.67 17.62 21.77
N ASP A 549 -29.27 18.77 21.21
CA ASP A 549 -30.16 19.87 20.86
C ASP A 549 -30.57 19.76 19.41
N ASN A 550 -31.86 19.76 19.15
CA ASN A 550 -32.38 19.82 17.80
C ASN A 550 -32.44 21.27 17.30
N LEU A 551 -31.67 21.55 16.25
CA LEU A 551 -31.57 22.89 15.66
C LEU A 551 -32.84 23.32 14.92
N SER A 552 -33.72 22.39 14.52
CA SER A 552 -34.90 22.76 13.72
C SER A 552 -36.02 23.42 14.53
N ASP A 553 -36.16 23.07 15.81
CA ASP A 553 -37.21 23.59 16.69
C ASP A 553 -36.72 24.03 18.08
N ASN A 554 -35.39 24.03 18.29
CA ASN A 554 -34.73 24.44 19.53
C ASN A 554 -35.22 23.63 20.75
N SER A 555 -35.52 22.34 20.54
CA SER A 555 -35.87 21.38 21.59
C SER A 555 -34.70 20.44 21.89
N ARG A 556 -34.72 19.77 23.05
CA ARG A 556 -33.67 18.85 23.49
C ARG A 556 -34.17 17.43 23.61
N LEU A 557 -33.34 16.45 23.24
CA LEU A 557 -33.63 15.04 23.47
C LEU A 557 -33.55 14.73 24.97
N ALA A 558 -34.57 14.06 25.51
CA ALA A 558 -34.63 13.68 26.92
C ALA A 558 -35.19 12.27 27.10
N ALA A 559 -34.87 11.62 28.22
CA ALA A 559 -35.47 10.36 28.61
C ALA A 559 -35.89 10.37 30.07
N ASP A 560 -37.12 9.92 30.33
CA ASP A 560 -37.66 9.70 31.67
C ASP A 560 -38.42 8.36 31.76
N PHE A 561 -39.19 8.15 32.84
CA PHE A 561 -39.96 6.92 33.05
C PHE A 561 -41.00 6.61 31.96
N ASN A 562 -41.40 7.61 31.15
CA ASN A 562 -42.36 7.44 30.06
C ASN A 562 -41.68 7.16 28.70
N GLY A 563 -40.34 7.14 28.65
CA GLY A 563 -39.56 6.87 27.45
C GLY A 563 -38.80 8.09 26.93
N VAL A 564 -38.33 7.99 25.68
CA VAL A 564 -37.56 9.04 25.00
C VAL A 564 -38.50 10.06 24.39
N HIS A 565 -38.26 11.35 24.62
CA HIS A 565 -39.12 12.45 24.21
C HIS A 565 -38.31 13.75 24.03
N LEU A 566 -38.98 14.84 23.65
CA LEU A 566 -38.38 16.17 23.52
C LEU A 566 -38.81 17.09 24.65
N LYS A 567 -37.88 17.92 25.15
CA LYS A 567 -38.16 18.97 26.13
C LYS A 567 -37.77 20.34 25.60
N ASP A 568 -38.47 21.37 26.09
CA ASP A 568 -38.10 22.77 25.86
C ASP A 568 -36.77 23.10 26.56
N ASP A 569 -35.97 23.93 25.89
CA ASP A 569 -34.63 24.40 26.26
C ASP A 569 -34.61 25.10 27.64
N SER A 570 -35.76 25.65 28.05
CA SER A 570 -35.93 26.35 29.33
C SER A 570 -35.94 25.46 30.59
N ASN A 571 -35.98 24.12 30.44
CA ASN A 571 -36.15 23.17 31.54
C ASN A 571 -34.97 22.18 31.64
N ILE A 572 -33.79 22.71 31.96
CA ILE A 572 -32.54 21.97 32.13
C ILE A 572 -32.70 21.03 33.34
N SER A 573 -32.75 19.72 33.07
CA SER A 573 -32.81 18.65 34.07
C SER A 573 -31.86 17.52 33.68
N ASP A 574 -31.41 16.71 34.65
CA ASP A 574 -30.50 15.58 34.39
C ASP A 574 -31.01 14.63 33.30
N TYR A 575 -32.33 14.53 33.13
CA TYR A 575 -33.00 13.67 32.14
C TYR A 575 -32.69 14.02 30.67
N SER A 576 -32.19 15.23 30.41
CA SER A 576 -31.86 15.70 29.05
C SER A 576 -30.35 15.68 28.75
N ARG A 577 -29.51 15.20 29.69
CA ARG A 577 -28.07 15.05 29.51
C ARG A 577 -27.75 13.63 29.06
N TRP A 578 -26.90 13.53 28.04
CA TRP A 578 -26.49 12.27 27.44
C TRP A 578 -24.97 12.17 27.41
N ARG A 579 -24.47 11.01 27.82
CA ARG A 579 -23.06 10.63 27.82
C ARG A 579 -22.81 9.75 26.61
N PHE A 580 -21.97 10.23 25.71
CA PHE A 580 -21.51 9.50 24.55
C PHE A 580 -20.27 8.70 24.95
N ARG A 581 -20.37 7.38 24.97
CA ARG A 581 -19.25 6.47 25.23
C ARG A 581 -18.80 5.83 23.92
N PRO A 582 -17.55 6.03 23.48
CA PRO A 582 -17.06 5.36 22.28
C PRO A 582 -16.98 3.84 22.51
N GLU A 583 -17.25 3.08 21.45
CA GLU A 583 -17.13 1.63 21.32
C GLU A 583 -16.69 1.33 19.88
N GLY A 584 -15.38 1.26 19.64
CA GLY A 584 -14.82 1.20 18.29
C GLY A 584 -15.28 2.38 17.44
N ALA A 585 -15.97 2.09 16.33
CA ALA A 585 -16.50 3.09 15.39
C ALA A 585 -17.84 3.72 15.79
N PHE A 586 -18.39 3.35 16.96
CA PHE A 586 -19.74 3.73 17.38
C PHE A 586 -19.74 4.39 18.76
N TYR A 587 -20.89 4.94 19.13
CA TYR A 587 -21.17 5.45 20.46
C TYR A 587 -22.30 4.67 21.11
N TYR A 588 -22.12 4.35 22.38
CA TYR A 588 -23.21 4.13 23.29
C TYR A 588 -23.64 5.47 23.89
N ILE A 589 -24.91 5.84 23.72
CA ILE A 589 -25.45 7.10 24.22
C ILE A 589 -26.22 6.82 25.53
N ASP A 590 -25.59 7.05 26.67
CA ASP A 590 -26.17 6.78 27.98
C ASP A 590 -26.81 8.03 28.58
N ASN A 591 -28.01 7.91 29.14
CA ASN A 591 -28.63 9.00 29.89
C ASN A 591 -27.93 9.16 31.25
N THR A 592 -27.58 10.39 31.63
CA THR A 592 -26.85 10.62 32.88
C THR A 592 -27.76 10.69 34.11
N ALA A 593 -29.09 10.75 33.94
CA ALA A 593 -30.01 10.79 35.06
C ALA A 593 -30.14 9.42 35.74
N SER A 594 -30.07 9.43 37.07
CA SER A 594 -30.51 8.31 37.91
C SER A 594 -32.04 8.18 37.81
N LEU A 595 -32.54 7.50 36.79
CA LEU A 595 -33.93 7.04 36.77
C LEU A 595 -34.09 6.08 37.97
N GLU A 596 -34.85 6.44 39.02
CA GLU A 596 -34.91 5.78 40.35
C GLU A 596 -35.33 4.28 40.32
N SER A 597 -34.46 3.42 39.77
CA SER A 597 -34.38 1.94 39.77
C SER A 597 -33.55 1.39 38.58
N ARG A 598 -33.20 2.23 37.59
CA ARG A 598 -32.30 1.93 36.46
C ARG A 598 -31.16 2.95 36.45
N ARG A 599 -30.10 2.70 37.23
CA ARG A 599 -28.92 3.59 37.30
C ARG A 599 -28.09 3.66 36.01
N ASP A 600 -28.56 2.99 34.97
CA ASP A 600 -27.79 2.49 33.84
C ASP A 600 -28.71 2.45 32.62
N SER A 601 -29.07 3.61 32.06
CA SER A 601 -30.05 3.71 30.97
C SER A 601 -29.41 4.20 29.67
N ARG A 602 -29.40 3.35 28.65
CA ARG A 602 -28.79 3.59 27.33
C ARG A 602 -29.84 3.80 26.25
N LEU A 603 -29.62 4.78 25.38
CA LEU A 603 -30.46 5.05 24.21
C LEU A 603 -30.41 3.88 23.23
N SER A 604 -31.59 3.40 22.83
CA SER A 604 -31.74 2.28 21.91
C SER A 604 -32.82 2.59 20.89
N ALA A 605 -32.67 2.08 19.68
CA ALA A 605 -33.79 1.91 18.76
C ALA A 605 -34.62 0.67 19.17
N TRP A 606 -35.92 0.66 18.88
CA TRP A 606 -36.74 -0.53 19.05
C TRP A 606 -36.67 -1.42 17.80
N GLU A 607 -36.32 -2.68 17.98
CA GLU A 607 -36.36 -3.70 16.92
C GLU A 607 -37.78 -3.80 16.35
N GLY A 608 -37.93 -3.53 15.04
CA GLY A 608 -39.21 -3.55 14.33
C GLY A 608 -40.08 -2.27 14.39
N SER A 609 -39.59 -1.15 14.95
CA SER A 609 -40.25 0.15 14.80
C SER A 609 -39.29 1.33 14.73
N ASN A 610 -39.78 2.49 14.28
CA ASN A 610 -38.99 3.74 14.22
C ASN A 610 -38.95 4.49 15.56
N SER A 611 -39.41 3.89 16.65
CA SER A 611 -39.44 4.51 17.99
C SER A 611 -38.14 4.30 18.75
N LEU A 612 -37.80 5.29 19.59
CA LEU A 612 -36.68 5.22 20.52
C LEU A 612 -37.11 4.68 21.89
N THR A 613 -36.18 4.02 22.58
CA THR A 613 -36.36 3.52 23.95
C THR A 613 -35.08 3.68 24.75
N VAL A 614 -35.16 3.40 26.06
CA VAL A 614 -33.99 3.28 26.93
C VAL A 614 -33.91 1.88 27.54
N VAL A 615 -32.74 1.26 27.44
CA VAL A 615 -32.45 -0.09 27.92
C VAL A 615 -31.35 -0.08 28.98
N SER A 616 -31.04 -1.22 29.58
CA SER A 616 -29.89 -1.31 30.50
C SER A 616 -28.58 -1.04 29.75
N ASN A 617 -27.63 -0.31 30.36
CA ASN A 617 -26.30 -0.10 29.77
C ASN A 617 -25.43 -1.36 29.64
N SER A 618 -25.88 -2.49 30.19
CA SER A 618 -25.28 -3.82 30.00
C SER A 618 -25.69 -4.48 28.67
N GLN A 619 -26.59 -3.86 27.92
CA GLN A 619 -26.97 -4.30 26.57
C GLN A 619 -25.94 -3.80 25.56
N GLU A 620 -25.36 -4.72 24.78
CA GLU A 620 -24.30 -4.47 23.81
C GLU A 620 -24.68 -4.85 22.37
N ASN A 621 -25.98 -5.03 22.11
CA ASN A 621 -26.50 -5.31 20.76
C ASN A 621 -26.41 -4.09 19.83
N ASP A 622 -26.57 -4.29 18.53
CA ASP A 622 -26.39 -3.19 17.57
C ASP A 622 -27.46 -2.09 17.66
N PHE A 623 -28.65 -2.37 18.20
CA PHE A 623 -29.71 -1.37 18.36
C PHE A 623 -29.39 -0.31 19.41
N VAL A 624 -28.39 -0.53 20.26
CA VAL A 624 -27.91 0.46 21.23
C VAL A 624 -26.67 1.24 20.76
N LYS A 625 -26.11 0.90 19.59
CA LYS A 625 -24.94 1.55 19.00
C LYS A 625 -25.38 2.66 18.04
N TRP A 626 -24.69 3.79 18.13
CA TRP A 626 -25.01 5.01 17.39
C TRP A 626 -23.79 5.52 16.63
N GLN A 627 -24.00 6.01 15.43
CA GLN A 627 -22.99 6.64 14.60
C GLN A 627 -23.32 8.13 14.47
N LEU A 628 -22.29 8.97 14.49
CA LEU A 628 -22.41 10.41 14.29
C LEU A 628 -21.89 10.75 12.89
N THR A 629 -22.72 11.41 12.09
CA THR A 629 -22.36 11.84 10.73
C THR A 629 -22.40 13.37 10.66
N GLN A 630 -21.23 13.99 10.50
CA GLN A 630 -21.10 15.45 10.53
C GLN A 630 -21.74 16.11 9.30
N VAL A 631 -22.43 17.23 9.53
CA VAL A 631 -23.06 18.07 8.51
C VAL A 631 -22.86 19.55 8.89
N GLY A 632 -21.90 20.19 8.23
CA GLY A 632 -21.48 21.55 8.61
C GLY A 632 -20.95 21.58 10.06
N GLY A 633 -21.54 22.42 10.91
CA GLY A 633 -21.24 22.53 12.34
C GLY A 633 -22.14 21.66 13.25
N SER A 634 -22.80 20.65 12.71
CA SER A 634 -23.81 19.84 13.40
C SER A 634 -23.70 18.37 13.00
N TYR A 635 -24.55 17.51 13.56
CA TYR A 635 -24.47 16.06 13.36
C TYR A 635 -25.84 15.45 13.06
N TYR A 636 -25.83 14.41 12.22
CA TYR A 636 -26.88 13.41 12.17
C TYR A 636 -26.56 12.29 13.17
N LEU A 637 -27.57 11.87 13.95
CA LEU A 637 -27.50 10.67 14.78
C LEU A 637 -28.10 9.50 14.01
N GLU A 638 -27.29 8.48 13.76
CA GLU A 638 -27.63 7.29 12.98
C GLU A 638 -27.57 6.03 13.86
N ASN A 639 -28.61 5.19 13.86
CA ASN A 639 -28.61 3.94 14.64
C ASN A 639 -28.05 2.76 13.84
N VAL A 640 -27.08 2.05 14.41
CA VAL A 640 -26.34 0.96 13.74
C VAL A 640 -27.21 -0.28 13.54
N GLY A 641 -27.93 -0.71 14.57
CA GLY A 641 -28.82 -1.87 14.47
C GLY A 641 -29.90 -1.68 13.41
N LYS A 642 -30.38 -0.45 13.23
CA LYS A 642 -31.31 -0.09 12.15
C LYS A 642 -30.65 -0.10 10.78
N GLN A 643 -29.46 0.46 10.64
CA GLN A 643 -28.68 0.39 9.41
C GLN A 643 -28.43 -1.05 8.94
N ARG A 644 -28.08 -1.95 9.88
CA ARG A 644 -27.84 -3.38 9.60
C ARG A 644 -29.12 -4.13 9.22
N ALA A 645 -30.27 -3.69 9.72
CA ALA A 645 -31.57 -4.23 9.34
C ALA A 645 -32.10 -3.68 7.99
N GLY A 646 -31.30 -2.94 7.23
CA GLY A 646 -31.73 -2.27 6.00
C GLY A 646 -32.69 -1.11 6.26
N GLU A 647 -32.82 -0.66 7.51
CA GLU A 647 -33.74 0.39 7.90
C GLU A 647 -33.06 1.77 7.97
N ASN A 648 -33.90 2.76 7.72
CA ASN A 648 -33.68 4.19 7.73
C ASN A 648 -33.21 4.76 9.10
N PRO A 649 -31.91 5.10 9.29
CA PRO A 649 -31.35 5.20 10.63
C PRO A 649 -31.27 6.62 11.22
N ARG A 650 -31.68 7.69 10.51
CA ARG A 650 -31.49 9.07 10.99
C ARG A 650 -32.55 9.48 12.00
N LEU A 651 -32.12 10.06 13.12
CA LEU A 651 -33.03 10.63 14.10
C LEU A 651 -33.69 11.93 13.59
N LYS A 652 -35.04 11.95 13.52
CA LYS A 652 -35.87 13.13 13.23
C LYS A 652 -36.94 13.37 14.30
N ILE A 653 -37.68 14.47 14.11
CA ILE A 653 -38.93 14.74 14.85
C ILE A 653 -40.13 14.50 13.93
N ALA A 654 -41.06 13.66 14.36
CA ALA A 654 -42.35 13.48 13.70
C ALA A 654 -43.49 13.62 14.70
N SER A 655 -44.48 14.46 14.40
CA SER A 655 -45.66 14.69 15.26
C SER A 655 -45.30 15.08 16.71
N GLY A 656 -44.16 15.75 16.91
CA GLY A 656 -43.66 16.17 18.23
C GLY A 656 -42.94 15.07 19.03
N ALA A 657 -42.61 13.93 18.42
CA ALA A 657 -41.86 12.85 19.04
C ALA A 657 -40.56 12.55 18.27
N PRO A 658 -39.46 12.16 18.96
CA PRO A 658 -38.23 11.74 18.31
C PRO A 658 -38.40 10.33 17.71
N VAL A 659 -38.17 10.18 16.40
CA VAL A 659 -38.33 8.94 15.63
C VAL A 659 -37.22 8.78 14.58
N LEU A 660 -36.99 7.57 14.09
CA LEU A 660 -36.02 7.32 13.00
C LEU A 660 -36.64 7.49 11.60
N THR A 661 -35.84 7.95 10.62
CA THR A 661 -36.23 8.27 9.24
C THR A 661 -35.11 8.03 8.22
N ASP A 662 -35.47 8.08 6.93
CA ASP A 662 -34.56 7.86 5.81
C ASP A 662 -33.42 8.89 5.76
N SER A 663 -32.23 8.38 5.43
CA SER A 663 -31.04 9.15 5.14
C SER A 663 -31.14 9.99 3.86
N SER A 664 -31.97 9.58 2.90
CA SER A 664 -32.21 10.27 1.62
C SER A 664 -33.17 11.47 1.74
N ASP A 665 -34.08 11.45 2.73
CA ASP A 665 -35.05 12.52 2.95
C ASP A 665 -34.40 13.73 3.64
N THR A 666 -33.78 14.61 2.84
CA THR A 666 -33.13 15.83 3.34
C THR A 666 -34.11 16.90 3.84
N SER A 667 -35.43 16.69 3.67
CA SER A 667 -36.45 17.72 3.91
C SER A 667 -36.91 17.82 5.37
N MET A 668 -36.60 16.81 6.20
CA MET A 668 -37.07 16.72 7.59
C MET A 668 -36.06 16.10 8.57
N GLN A 669 -34.75 16.21 8.30
CA GLN A 669 -33.72 15.72 9.21
C GLN A 669 -33.45 16.74 10.32
N ALA A 670 -33.54 16.29 11.57
CA ALA A 670 -33.09 17.07 12.72
C ALA A 670 -31.55 17.12 12.67
N GLN A 671 -30.99 18.31 12.49
CA GLN A 671 -29.57 18.54 12.73
C GLN A 671 -29.39 18.70 14.22
N TRP A 672 -28.54 17.86 14.81
CA TRP A 672 -28.29 17.86 16.23
C TRP A 672 -27.00 18.60 16.50
N SER A 673 -27.06 19.62 17.35
CA SER A 673 -25.87 20.19 17.97
C SER A 673 -25.67 19.56 19.33
N PHE A 674 -24.42 19.30 19.69
CA PHE A 674 -24.06 19.02 21.05
C PHE A 674 -23.67 20.35 21.69
N ALA A 675 -24.45 20.79 22.68
CA ALA A 675 -24.13 21.99 23.44
C ALA A 675 -23.69 21.59 24.85
N ASP A 676 -22.56 22.13 25.28
CA ASP A 676 -22.10 22.05 26.67
C ASP A 676 -22.74 23.20 27.46
N THR A 677 -23.47 22.90 28.54
CA THR A 677 -23.95 23.94 29.48
C THR A 677 -23.17 23.96 30.80
N GLY A 678 -21.93 23.48 30.82
CA GLY A 678 -20.95 23.88 31.82
C GLY A 678 -21.14 23.26 33.20
N GLU A 679 -20.81 21.98 33.33
CA GLU A 679 -20.01 21.58 34.49
C GLU A 679 -18.56 21.46 34.02
N THR A 680 -17.71 22.26 34.64
CA THR A 680 -16.27 22.35 34.37
C THR A 680 -15.60 21.08 34.87
N ASP A 681 -14.88 20.38 33.99
CA ASP A 681 -13.70 19.66 34.44
C ASP A 681 -12.74 20.69 35.07
N SER A 682 -12.05 20.28 36.13
CA SER A 682 -11.03 21.09 36.78
C SER A 682 -9.71 20.34 36.96
N GLU A 683 -9.68 19.06 36.60
CA GLU A 683 -8.44 18.29 36.58
C GLU A 683 -7.79 18.51 35.21
N PRO A 684 -6.55 18.99 35.14
CA PRO A 684 -5.85 19.09 33.87
C PRO A 684 -5.29 17.73 33.45
N PRO A 685 -5.03 17.53 32.15
CA PRO A 685 -4.33 16.34 31.68
C PRO A 685 -2.95 16.18 32.32
N SER A 686 -2.42 14.96 32.28
CA SER A 686 -1.02 14.66 32.57
C SER A 686 -0.11 15.44 31.61
N SER A 687 1.06 15.82 32.10
CA SER A 687 2.04 16.52 31.27
C SER A 687 2.55 15.58 30.17
N PRO A 688 2.62 16.03 28.90
CA PRO A 688 3.19 15.24 27.81
C PRO A 688 4.59 14.72 28.16
N GLU A 689 4.87 13.47 27.77
CA GLU A 689 6.12 12.77 28.05
C GLU A 689 6.99 12.67 26.78
N ASN A 690 8.26 12.30 26.95
CA ASN A 690 9.22 12.02 25.86
C ASN A 690 9.37 13.12 24.79
N LEU A 691 9.18 14.40 25.16
CA LEU A 691 9.45 15.51 24.27
C LEU A 691 10.90 15.49 23.74
N SER A 692 11.00 15.40 22.41
CA SER A 692 12.21 15.34 21.63
C SER A 692 12.27 16.48 20.61
N ALA A 693 13.47 16.77 20.10
CA ALA A 693 13.70 17.81 19.11
C ALA A 693 14.75 17.35 18.09
N ALA A 694 14.36 17.30 16.82
CA ALA A 694 15.23 17.13 15.67
C ALA A 694 15.52 18.49 15.02
N VAL A 695 16.69 18.63 14.42
CA VAL A 695 17.13 19.89 13.80
C VAL A 695 17.40 19.67 12.32
N GLU A 696 16.72 20.46 11.50
CA GLU A 696 16.88 20.53 10.04
C GLU A 696 17.32 21.96 9.62
N ASP A 697 17.47 22.20 8.32
CA ASP A 697 17.91 23.49 7.74
C ASP A 697 17.02 24.67 8.20
N SER A 698 17.41 25.33 9.30
CA SER A 698 16.67 26.43 9.96
C SER A 698 15.35 26.05 10.65
N ILE A 699 15.06 24.76 10.82
CA ILE A 699 13.80 24.26 11.40
C ILE A 699 14.13 23.36 12.60
N ILE A 700 13.38 23.52 13.69
CA ILE A 700 13.42 22.59 14.82
C ILE A 700 12.10 21.82 14.84
N THR A 701 12.16 20.53 14.56
CA THR A 701 11.01 19.62 14.58
C THR A 701 10.93 18.98 15.96
N LEU A 702 9.83 19.24 16.67
CA LEU A 702 9.54 18.69 17.98
C LEU A 702 8.57 17.53 17.84
N ASN A 703 8.73 16.50 18.67
CA ASN A 703 7.82 15.37 18.75
C ASN A 703 7.75 14.88 20.21
N TRP A 704 6.59 14.43 20.68
CA TRP A 704 6.37 13.94 22.04
C TRP A 704 5.37 12.78 22.03
N ASP A 705 5.19 12.09 23.16
CA ASP A 705 4.19 11.03 23.24
C ASP A 705 2.78 11.59 23.18
N ASP A 706 1.91 10.87 22.48
CA ASP A 706 0.48 11.17 22.52
C ASP A 706 -0.08 11.05 23.94
N SER A 707 -0.94 11.99 24.30
CA SER A 707 -1.69 12.00 25.54
C SER A 707 -2.75 10.91 25.48
N ASP A 708 -2.59 9.89 26.31
CA ASP A 708 -3.56 8.81 26.48
C ASP A 708 -4.80 9.24 27.29
N GLU A 709 -4.87 10.50 27.73
CA GLU A 709 -6.01 11.04 28.47
C GLU A 709 -7.25 11.18 27.60
N TRP A 710 -8.36 10.65 28.10
CA TRP A 710 -9.60 10.49 27.34
C TRP A 710 -10.27 11.82 26.96
N ASP A 711 -10.03 12.91 27.71
CA ASP A 711 -10.55 14.25 27.51
C ASP A 711 -9.55 15.20 26.85
N PHE A 712 -8.42 14.69 26.35
CA PHE A 712 -7.43 15.46 25.61
C PHE A 712 -8.06 16.20 24.43
N SER A 713 -7.69 17.46 24.26
CA SER A 713 -8.17 18.37 23.22
C SER A 713 -7.05 18.84 22.31
N SER A 714 -5.96 19.33 22.90
CA SER A 714 -4.83 19.88 22.12
C SER A 714 -3.57 20.06 22.95
N TYR A 715 -2.44 20.27 22.26
CA TYR A 715 -1.17 20.67 22.87
C TYR A 715 -0.88 22.16 22.66
N SER A 716 -0.13 22.74 23.60
CA SER A 716 0.55 24.02 23.43
C SER A 716 2.07 23.84 23.53
N VAL A 717 2.80 24.37 22.55
CA VAL A 717 4.26 24.35 22.51
C VAL A 717 4.80 25.67 23.03
N TYR A 718 5.65 25.58 24.03
CA TYR A 718 6.34 26.70 24.64
C TYR A 718 7.81 26.68 24.28
N ARG A 719 8.39 27.87 24.06
CA ARG A 719 9.81 28.07 23.80
C ARG A 719 10.39 29.13 24.73
N SER A 720 11.57 28.85 25.30
CA SER A 720 12.35 29.80 26.09
C SER A 720 13.79 29.92 25.57
N ARG A 721 14.45 31.02 25.92
CA ARG A 721 15.90 31.22 25.77
C ARG A 721 16.69 30.88 27.03
N VAL A 722 16.00 30.60 28.12
CA VAL A 722 16.58 30.32 29.44
C VAL A 722 15.96 29.02 29.94
N SER A 723 16.78 28.08 30.36
CA SER A 723 16.29 26.82 30.96
C SER A 723 15.35 27.12 32.13
N SER A 724 14.29 26.33 32.27
CA SER A 724 13.30 26.33 33.35
C SER A 724 12.46 27.61 33.55
N SER A 725 12.64 28.66 32.75
CA SER A 725 11.94 29.94 32.95
C SER A 725 11.86 30.76 31.67
N GLY A 726 10.94 31.73 31.56
CA GLY A 726 10.87 32.63 30.41
C GLY A 726 10.23 32.02 29.14
N TYR A 727 9.50 30.93 29.31
CA TYR A 727 8.72 30.28 28.25
C TYR A 727 7.66 31.21 27.65
N VAL A 728 7.63 31.25 26.33
CA VAL A 728 6.63 31.92 25.50
C VAL A 728 5.93 30.86 24.67
N GLU A 729 4.61 30.85 24.66
CA GLU A 729 3.84 29.98 23.76
C GLU A 729 4.10 30.39 22.30
N ILE A 730 4.55 29.44 21.49
CA ILE A 730 4.86 29.64 20.06
C ILE A 730 3.88 28.91 19.15
N ALA A 731 3.16 27.93 19.69
CA ALA A 731 2.03 27.27 19.06
C ALA A 731 1.05 26.78 20.12
N ALA A 732 -0.23 26.73 19.77
CA ALA A 732 -1.33 26.31 20.62
C ALA A 732 -2.37 25.58 19.76
N ASP A 733 -3.28 24.89 20.43
CA ASP A 733 -4.38 24.15 19.79
C ASP A 733 -3.89 23.10 18.77
N LEU A 734 -2.70 22.51 19.01
CA LEU A 734 -2.14 21.44 18.16
C LEU A 734 -2.82 20.11 18.45
N THR A 735 -3.32 19.43 17.42
CA THR A 735 -3.97 18.12 17.56
C THR A 735 -3.00 16.96 17.40
N GLU A 736 -1.87 17.18 16.73
CA GLU A 736 -0.81 16.21 16.54
C GLU A 736 0.28 16.38 17.61
N SER A 737 0.94 15.30 18.01
CA SER A 737 2.09 15.30 18.92
C SER A 737 3.42 15.68 18.23
N GLU A 738 3.34 16.58 17.25
CA GLU A 738 4.48 17.12 16.54
C GLU A 738 4.34 18.62 16.26
N PHE A 739 5.47 19.31 16.18
CA PHE A 739 5.49 20.72 15.81
C PHE A 739 6.81 21.16 15.18
N GLN A 740 6.74 21.90 14.07
CA GLN A 740 7.93 22.49 13.43
C GLN A 740 8.07 23.98 13.77
N ASP A 741 9.10 24.34 14.53
CA ASP A 741 9.48 25.73 14.78
C ASP A 741 10.44 26.25 13.71
N SER A 742 9.87 26.86 12.67
CA SER A 742 10.62 27.56 11.61
C SER A 742 11.01 29.01 11.98
N THR A 743 10.70 29.46 13.20
CA THR A 743 10.99 30.84 13.67
C THR A 743 12.22 30.89 14.58
N ALA A 744 12.79 29.73 14.92
CA ALA A 744 13.97 29.61 15.75
C ALA A 744 15.18 30.27 15.08
N GLU A 745 15.68 31.36 15.66
CA GLU A 745 16.92 31.98 15.20
C GLU A 745 18.08 30.96 15.20
N ASN A 746 18.76 30.85 14.08
CA ASN A 746 19.86 29.91 13.87
C ASN A 746 20.97 30.04 14.91
N SER A 747 21.57 28.90 15.28
CA SER A 747 22.68 28.80 16.23
C SER A 747 22.36 29.38 17.61
N ARG A 748 21.07 29.55 17.94
CA ARG A 748 20.63 29.98 19.27
C ARG A 748 19.97 28.82 20.00
N ASN A 749 20.41 28.60 21.23
CA ASN A 749 19.79 27.62 22.12
C ASN A 749 18.39 28.08 22.52
N TYR A 750 17.43 27.20 22.30
CA TYR A 750 16.07 27.29 22.78
C TYR A 750 15.76 26.08 23.66
N TYR A 751 14.85 26.28 24.61
CA TYR A 751 14.29 25.24 25.46
C TYR A 751 12.82 25.14 25.11
N TYR A 752 12.37 23.95 24.75
CA TYR A 752 10.98 23.68 24.39
C TYR A 752 10.32 22.86 25.48
N ALA A 753 9.06 23.13 25.72
CA ALA A 753 8.23 22.34 26.61
C ALA A 753 6.81 22.33 26.06
N VAL A 754 6.08 21.25 26.29
CA VAL A 754 4.73 21.07 25.77
C VAL A 754 3.76 20.86 26.92
N THR A 755 2.56 21.41 26.81
CA THR A 755 1.43 21.08 27.69
C THR A 755 0.36 20.39 26.87
N ALA A 756 -0.44 19.56 27.53
CA ALA A 756 -1.70 19.05 27.03
C ALA A 756 -2.84 19.87 27.62
N LYS A 757 -3.91 20.01 26.87
CA LYS A 757 -5.12 20.73 27.28
C LYS A 757 -6.32 19.84 27.02
N ASP A 758 -7.25 19.79 27.97
CA ASP A 758 -8.49 19.05 27.80
C ASP A 758 -9.56 19.86 27.03
N VAL A 759 -10.69 19.22 26.74
CA VAL A 759 -11.83 19.86 26.06
C VAL A 759 -12.54 20.92 26.90
N PHE A 760 -12.26 20.99 28.20
CA PHE A 760 -12.82 21.97 29.15
C PHE A 760 -11.90 23.18 29.38
N GLY A 761 -10.70 23.15 28.81
CA GLY A 761 -9.70 24.21 28.88
C GLY A 761 -8.73 24.11 30.05
N ASN A 762 -8.70 23.01 30.80
CA ASN A 762 -7.68 22.74 31.80
C ASN A 762 -6.37 22.37 31.08
N GLU A 763 -5.28 23.01 31.47
CA GLU A 763 -3.96 22.81 30.88
C GLU A 763 -3.04 22.10 31.87
N SER A 764 -2.36 21.06 31.40
CA SER A 764 -1.39 20.28 32.14
C SER A 764 -0.22 21.14 32.62
N PRO A 765 0.56 20.65 33.62
CA PRO A 765 1.94 21.10 33.78
C PRO A 765 2.73 20.90 32.47
N ARG A 766 3.76 21.74 32.25
CA ARG A 766 4.69 21.56 31.13
C ARG A 766 5.45 20.23 31.27
N SER A 767 5.69 19.58 30.13
CA SER A 767 6.60 18.45 29.98
C SER A 767 7.99 18.76 30.53
N ALA A 768 8.84 17.73 30.64
CA ALA A 768 10.28 17.95 30.70
C ALA A 768 10.73 18.78 29.48
N GLU A 769 11.65 19.72 29.71
CA GLU A 769 12.11 20.60 28.63
C GLU A 769 13.16 19.91 27.75
N VAL A 770 13.06 20.11 26.43
CA VAL A 770 14.09 19.69 25.48
C VAL A 770 14.86 20.92 24.98
N LYS A 771 16.19 20.82 24.96
CA LYS A 771 17.05 21.88 24.43
C LYS A 771 17.36 21.61 22.96
N ALA A 772 17.12 22.59 22.09
CA ALA A 772 17.45 22.51 20.66
C ALA A 772 17.96 23.84 20.11
N ALA A 773 18.74 23.79 19.04
CA ALA A 773 19.23 24.96 18.31
C ALA A 773 19.20 24.65 16.81
N SER A 774 18.51 25.47 16.01
CA SER A 774 18.44 25.30 14.55
C SER A 774 19.82 25.54 13.93
N HIS A 775 20.18 24.74 12.93
CA HIS A 775 21.38 24.93 12.14
C HIS A 775 20.96 25.34 10.73
N SER A 776 21.46 26.47 10.23
CA SER A 776 21.38 26.79 8.80
C SER A 776 22.78 26.77 8.23
N PRO A 777 22.92 26.48 6.93
CA PRO A 777 24.17 26.71 6.24
C PRO A 777 24.55 28.20 6.40
N LEU A 778 25.79 28.43 6.84
CA LEU A 778 26.43 29.74 6.91
C LEU A 778 26.58 30.36 5.52
N ALA A 779 26.68 29.52 4.49
CA ALA A 779 26.60 29.91 3.09
C ALA A 779 25.99 28.76 2.27
N SER A 780 25.16 29.10 1.28
CA SER A 780 24.56 28.14 0.36
C SER A 780 24.43 28.70 -1.05
N ASP A 781 24.53 27.84 -2.07
CA ASP A 781 24.24 28.17 -3.47
C ASP A 781 23.83 26.91 -4.24
N ASP A 782 22.65 26.94 -4.84
CA ASP A 782 22.04 25.85 -5.62
C ASP A 782 22.07 26.14 -7.13
N PHE A 783 22.65 27.26 -7.57
CA PHE A 783 22.76 27.68 -8.99
C PHE A 783 21.44 27.78 -9.79
N GLN A 784 20.27 27.58 -9.17
CA GLN A 784 18.95 27.53 -9.84
C GLN A 784 18.52 28.87 -10.45
N SER A 785 19.13 29.96 -10.00
CA SER A 785 18.96 31.31 -10.56
C SER A 785 19.52 31.45 -11.98
N ASN A 786 20.31 30.48 -12.45
CA ASN A 786 21.09 30.55 -13.68
C ASN A 786 22.04 31.76 -13.72
N ASP A 787 22.63 32.12 -12.56
CA ASP A 787 23.64 33.16 -12.47
C ASP A 787 24.72 32.88 -11.41
N PHE A 788 25.88 33.51 -11.59
CA PHE A 788 27.04 33.41 -10.68
C PHE A 788 27.04 34.44 -9.54
N ALA A 789 25.97 35.21 -9.39
CA ALA A 789 25.82 36.28 -8.41
C ALA A 789 24.91 35.89 -7.23
N SER A 790 24.07 34.88 -7.41
CA SER A 790 23.13 34.32 -6.45
C SER A 790 23.83 33.56 -5.31
N GLY A 791 23.10 32.80 -4.50
CA GLY A 791 23.60 32.16 -3.29
C GLY A 791 23.61 33.08 -2.06
N ALA A 792 23.29 32.50 -0.90
CA ALA A 792 23.21 33.18 0.39
C ALA A 792 24.51 32.99 1.19
N GLY A 793 24.87 33.96 2.03
CA GLY A 793 25.99 33.81 2.99
C GLY A 793 27.41 33.86 2.41
N TRP A 794 27.57 33.99 1.09
CA TRP A 794 28.86 34.20 0.43
C TRP A 794 29.26 35.68 0.32
N ASN A 795 30.56 35.97 0.13
CA ASN A 795 31.06 37.32 -0.13
C ASN A 795 31.28 37.57 -1.62
N GLY A 796 30.57 38.54 -2.18
CA GLY A 796 30.65 38.89 -3.61
C GLY A 796 30.10 37.79 -4.52
N ASN A 797 30.40 37.88 -5.82
CA ASN A 797 29.98 36.89 -6.82
C ASN A 797 31.02 35.77 -6.96
N TRP A 798 30.63 34.61 -7.48
CA TRP A 798 31.58 33.60 -7.92
C TRP A 798 32.56 34.18 -8.95
N GLN A 799 33.85 33.98 -8.71
CA GLN A 799 34.95 34.44 -9.56
C GLN A 799 35.35 33.32 -10.51
N LEU A 800 35.18 33.58 -11.81
CA LEU A 800 35.35 32.63 -12.90
C LEU A 800 36.78 32.68 -13.48
N SER A 801 37.32 31.55 -13.92
CA SER A 801 38.53 31.52 -14.76
C SER A 801 38.29 32.17 -16.11
N SER A 802 39.34 32.79 -16.68
CA SER A 802 39.23 33.59 -17.91
C SER A 802 39.13 32.77 -19.19
N SER A 803 39.62 31.53 -19.21
CA SER A 803 39.52 30.60 -20.34
C SER A 803 39.97 29.19 -19.89
N PRO A 804 39.16 28.13 -20.09
CA PRO A 804 37.72 28.23 -20.36
C PRO A 804 36.98 28.85 -19.17
N SER A 805 35.84 29.46 -19.47
CA SER A 805 34.97 30.02 -18.44
C SER A 805 33.99 28.95 -17.98
N PRO A 806 33.82 28.74 -16.66
CA PRO A 806 32.69 28.02 -16.09
C PRO A 806 31.37 28.51 -16.68
N VAL A 807 30.41 27.59 -16.84
CA VAL A 807 29.04 27.90 -17.28
C VAL A 807 28.05 27.27 -16.31
N ILE A 808 26.84 27.81 -16.25
CA ILE A 808 25.70 27.15 -15.60
C ILE A 808 24.89 26.50 -16.73
N GLN A 809 24.65 25.20 -16.63
CA GLN A 809 23.96 24.39 -17.63
C GLN A 809 22.60 23.94 -17.09
N ASN A 810 21.56 24.04 -17.93
CA ASN A 810 20.27 23.42 -17.64
C ASN A 810 20.32 21.94 -18.05
N CYS A 811 20.21 21.05 -17.08
CA CYS A 811 20.11 19.60 -17.24
C CYS A 811 18.70 19.17 -16.80
N GLY A 812 17.78 18.99 -17.76
CA GLY A 812 16.45 18.46 -17.47
C GLY A 812 15.54 19.34 -16.61
N GLY A 813 15.82 20.65 -16.49
CA GLY A 813 15.11 21.57 -15.60
C GLY A 813 15.89 21.95 -14.34
N ASN A 814 16.99 21.26 -14.05
CA ASN A 814 17.93 21.58 -12.96
C ASN A 814 19.12 22.39 -13.49
N TYR A 815 19.44 23.54 -12.90
CA TYR A 815 20.61 24.32 -13.32
C TYR A 815 21.84 23.98 -12.48
N VAL A 816 22.87 23.42 -13.11
CA VAL A 816 24.10 22.96 -12.44
C VAL A 816 25.31 23.76 -12.91
N LEU A 817 26.29 23.95 -12.03
CA LEU A 817 27.58 24.51 -12.40
C LEU A 817 28.37 23.47 -13.21
N LYS A 818 28.72 23.80 -14.46
CA LYS A 818 29.57 22.98 -15.34
C LYS A 818 30.97 23.58 -15.47
N LEU A 819 31.99 22.78 -15.16
CA LEU A 819 33.41 23.05 -15.42
C LEU A 819 33.93 22.11 -16.51
N THR A 820 34.69 22.66 -17.45
CA THR A 820 35.35 21.93 -18.55
C THR A 820 36.84 22.29 -18.57
N GLU A 821 37.66 21.43 -19.16
CA GLU A 821 39.13 21.60 -19.25
C GLU A 821 39.75 22.01 -17.89
N ASP A 822 40.55 23.10 -17.83
CA ASP A 822 41.17 23.62 -16.60
C ASP A 822 40.36 24.76 -15.92
N ALA A 823 39.05 24.85 -16.21
CA ALA A 823 38.18 25.86 -15.63
C ALA A 823 38.11 25.77 -14.11
N SER A 824 37.98 26.92 -13.46
CA SER A 824 37.77 27.01 -12.02
C SER A 824 36.83 28.14 -11.65
N VAL A 825 36.14 27.95 -10.54
CA VAL A 825 35.23 28.93 -9.96
C VAL A 825 35.47 29.01 -8.45
N SER A 826 35.60 30.23 -7.94
CA SER A 826 35.96 30.45 -6.54
C SER A 826 35.13 31.54 -5.89
N ARG A 827 34.92 31.45 -4.58
CA ARG A 827 34.19 32.47 -3.83
C ARG A 827 34.68 32.56 -2.40
N ALA A 828 34.65 33.78 -1.87
CA ALA A 828 35.09 34.06 -0.51
C ALA A 828 33.95 33.87 0.49
N PHE A 829 34.29 33.44 1.70
CA PHE A 829 33.33 33.38 2.81
C PHE A 829 32.99 34.80 3.28
N SER A 830 31.74 35.04 3.69
CA SER A 830 31.29 36.34 4.25
C SER A 830 31.91 36.65 5.61
N GLN A 831 32.29 35.61 6.35
CA GLN A 831 32.86 35.69 7.68
C GLN A 831 33.81 34.52 7.95
N ARG A 832 34.55 34.59 9.06
CA ARG A 832 35.39 33.48 9.54
C ARG A 832 34.49 32.39 10.12
N ILE A 833 34.74 31.13 9.77
CA ILE A 833 33.87 30.00 10.12
C ILE A 833 34.60 29.06 11.06
N TYR A 834 33.98 28.75 12.20
CA TYR A 834 34.52 27.82 13.18
C TYR A 834 34.07 26.40 12.83
N LYS A 835 35.03 25.48 12.68
CA LYS A 835 34.82 24.08 12.28
C LYS A 835 33.87 23.93 11.06
N PRO A 836 34.25 24.48 9.89
CA PRO A 836 33.38 24.43 8.73
C PRO A 836 33.17 22.99 8.26
N ILE A 837 31.96 22.64 7.88
CA ILE A 837 31.67 21.44 7.09
C ILE A 837 31.18 21.92 5.72
N LEU A 838 31.85 21.52 4.65
CA LEU A 838 31.42 21.78 3.27
C LEU A 838 30.60 20.59 2.78
N GLN A 839 29.42 20.85 2.24
CA GLN A 839 28.58 19.86 1.57
C GLN A 839 28.28 20.34 0.15
N PHE A 840 28.28 19.45 -0.84
CA PHE A 840 27.89 19.77 -2.22
C PHE A 840 27.60 18.48 -2.97
N ASP A 841 26.81 18.59 -4.03
CA ASP A 841 26.57 17.50 -4.95
C ASP A 841 27.50 17.62 -6.15
N PHE A 842 28.00 16.49 -6.65
CA PHE A 842 28.91 16.47 -7.81
C PHE A 842 28.64 15.33 -8.77
N ASP A 843 29.07 15.52 -10.00
CA ASP A 843 29.18 14.46 -11.01
C ASP A 843 30.37 14.77 -11.93
N ALA A 844 31.19 13.76 -12.24
CA ALA A 844 32.45 13.94 -12.95
C ALA A 844 32.60 12.92 -14.08
N ASP A 845 32.50 13.41 -15.32
CA ASP A 845 32.48 12.58 -16.52
C ASP A 845 33.77 12.66 -17.32
N SER A 846 34.09 11.54 -17.97
CA SER A 846 35.11 11.45 -19.03
C SER A 846 36.50 11.97 -18.65
N LEU A 847 36.88 11.90 -17.35
CA LEU A 847 38.23 12.21 -16.89
C LEU A 847 39.24 11.17 -17.40
N GLU A 848 40.36 11.61 -18.00
CA GLU A 848 41.44 10.71 -18.40
C GLU A 848 42.36 10.31 -17.22
N SER A 849 43.19 9.30 -17.44
CA SER A 849 44.18 8.86 -16.46
C SER A 849 45.19 9.98 -16.15
N GLY A 850 45.10 10.53 -14.93
CA GLY A 850 45.93 11.64 -14.46
C GLY A 850 45.19 12.98 -14.37
N GLU A 851 43.98 13.06 -14.90
CA GLU A 851 43.06 14.17 -14.72
C GLU A 851 42.26 13.99 -13.41
N TYR A 852 41.83 15.12 -12.84
CA TYR A 852 41.08 15.16 -11.60
C TYR A 852 40.20 16.42 -11.50
N ALA A 853 39.07 16.26 -10.82
CA ALA A 853 38.30 17.37 -10.28
C ALA A 853 38.67 17.59 -8.81
N ALA A 854 38.57 18.82 -8.32
CA ALA A 854 38.85 19.11 -6.92
C ALA A 854 38.01 20.24 -6.35
N ALA A 855 37.67 20.10 -5.07
CA ALA A 855 37.29 21.21 -4.21
C ALA A 855 38.52 21.59 -3.40
N GLU A 856 38.83 22.89 -3.39
CA GLU A 856 40.01 23.43 -2.74
C GLU A 856 39.65 24.58 -1.82
N ILE A 857 40.42 24.74 -0.75
CA ILE A 857 40.29 25.85 0.18
C ILE A 857 41.55 26.71 0.14
N TYR A 858 41.36 28.03 0.11
CA TYR A 858 42.49 28.95 0.23
C TYR A 858 42.85 29.11 1.70
N ASP A 859 43.97 28.52 2.08
CA ASP A 859 44.57 28.68 3.40
C ASP A 859 45.51 29.88 3.39
N SER A 860 45.07 30.95 4.08
CA SER A 860 45.83 32.19 4.20
C SER A 860 47.14 32.06 4.98
N ALA A 861 47.29 31.07 5.87
CA ALA A 861 48.54 30.82 6.57
C ALA A 861 49.57 30.13 5.68
N ARG A 862 49.12 29.24 4.79
CA ARG A 862 49.99 28.57 3.80
C ARG A 862 50.18 29.39 2.52
N GLY A 863 49.33 30.40 2.29
CA GLY A 863 49.34 31.24 1.10
C GLY A 863 49.08 30.45 -0.19
N ALA A 864 48.33 29.35 -0.08
CA ALA A 864 48.14 28.37 -1.14
C ALA A 864 46.72 27.78 -1.11
N TRP A 865 46.27 27.32 -2.27
CA TRP A 865 45.08 26.50 -2.41
C TRP A 865 45.42 25.05 -2.01
N ILE A 866 44.61 24.49 -1.13
CA ILE A 866 44.75 23.12 -0.63
C ILE A 866 43.55 22.31 -1.11
N SER A 867 43.77 21.20 -1.80
CA SER A 867 42.68 20.28 -2.16
C SER A 867 42.17 19.57 -0.92
N VAL A 868 40.87 19.75 -0.64
CA VAL A 868 40.16 19.15 0.50
C VAL A 868 39.26 18.00 0.06
N TRP A 869 38.96 17.94 -1.23
CA TRP A 869 38.29 16.82 -1.89
C TRP A 869 38.77 16.70 -3.34
N LYS A 870 38.81 15.48 -3.87
CA LYS A 870 39.17 15.18 -5.26
C LYS A 870 38.35 14.02 -5.79
N ALA A 871 38.01 14.10 -7.07
CA ALA A 871 37.48 13.00 -7.87
C ALA A 871 38.46 12.69 -9.03
N TYR A 872 38.64 11.41 -9.34
CA TYR A 872 39.48 10.91 -10.43
C TYR A 872 38.64 10.07 -11.42
N TYR A 873 39.27 9.51 -12.45
CA TYR A 873 38.64 8.78 -13.58
C TYR A 873 37.71 7.58 -13.24
N HIS A 874 37.50 7.25 -11.96
CA HIS A 874 36.55 6.22 -11.50
C HIS A 874 35.40 6.78 -10.65
N ASP A 875 35.36 8.09 -10.40
CA ASP A 875 34.41 8.73 -9.48
C ASP A 875 33.31 9.47 -10.27
N ASN A 876 32.44 8.72 -10.97
CA ASN A 876 31.47 9.20 -11.96
C ASN A 876 30.01 9.25 -11.46
N GLY A 877 29.77 9.75 -10.24
CA GLY A 877 28.41 10.08 -9.79
C GLY A 877 27.41 8.92 -9.63
N GLY A 878 27.78 7.66 -9.87
CA GLY A 878 26.88 6.50 -9.80
C GLY A 878 26.66 5.77 -11.13
N ASP A 879 27.32 6.19 -12.21
CA ASP A 879 27.16 5.61 -13.53
C ASP A 879 28.13 4.44 -13.84
N SER A 880 27.84 3.67 -14.89
CA SER A 880 28.73 2.58 -15.35
C SER A 880 29.66 3.08 -16.48
N ILE A 881 30.96 2.81 -16.38
CA ILE A 881 31.99 3.25 -17.35
C ILE A 881 31.59 2.85 -18.79
N GLY A 882 31.14 3.79 -19.63
CA GLY A 882 30.90 3.47 -21.05
C GLY A 882 30.02 4.38 -21.93
N GLY A 883 29.46 5.51 -21.46
CA GLY A 883 28.61 6.39 -22.28
C GLY A 883 29.14 7.82 -22.34
N GLY A 884 29.59 8.29 -23.51
CA GLY A 884 30.08 9.66 -23.69
C GLY A 884 28.97 10.71 -23.80
N ASN A 885 28.21 10.94 -22.72
CA ASN A 885 27.21 12.01 -22.67
C ASN A 885 27.51 13.01 -21.55
N ASP A 886 27.77 14.27 -21.91
CA ASP A 886 27.95 15.42 -21.01
C ASP A 886 26.65 15.85 -20.28
N THR A 887 26.01 14.96 -19.54
CA THR A 887 24.74 15.22 -18.83
C THR A 887 24.86 14.91 -17.36
N ALA A 888 24.59 15.90 -16.49
CA ALA A 888 24.45 15.66 -15.05
C ALA A 888 23.24 14.78 -14.78
N ASP A 889 23.43 13.46 -14.75
CA ASP A 889 22.35 12.47 -14.70
C ASP A 889 22.28 11.71 -13.37
N ASN A 890 23.35 11.74 -12.55
CA ASN A 890 23.37 11.21 -11.18
C ASN A 890 24.32 12.02 -10.26
N LEU A 891 23.90 13.19 -9.79
CA LEU A 891 24.68 13.97 -8.81
C LEU A 891 24.78 13.22 -7.46
N THR A 892 26.00 13.07 -6.94
CA THR A 892 26.28 12.43 -5.64
C THR A 892 26.64 13.48 -4.58
N GLU A 893 26.00 13.44 -3.40
CA GLU A 893 26.34 14.33 -2.28
C GLU A 893 27.67 13.95 -1.62
N VAL A 894 28.49 14.94 -1.34
CA VAL A 894 29.73 14.80 -0.57
C VAL A 894 29.73 15.76 0.60
N THR A 895 30.13 15.26 1.77
CA THR A 895 30.41 16.05 2.97
C THR A 895 31.91 16.03 3.29
N VAL A 896 32.51 17.21 3.46
CA VAL A 896 33.93 17.42 3.73
C VAL A 896 34.10 18.20 5.03
N ASP A 897 34.76 17.60 6.02
CA ASP A 897 35.14 18.29 7.24
C ASP A 897 36.34 19.22 6.97
N LEU A 898 36.14 20.52 7.17
CA LEU A 898 37.17 21.54 7.00
C LEU A 898 37.73 22.05 8.33
N SER A 899 37.46 21.35 9.43
CA SER A 899 37.85 21.75 10.78
C SER A 899 39.36 22.00 10.93
N GLU A 900 40.20 21.28 10.19
CA GLU A 900 41.67 21.49 10.17
C GLU A 900 42.06 22.88 9.60
N TYR A 901 41.21 23.46 8.74
CA TYR A 901 41.48 24.71 8.02
C TYR A 901 40.75 25.92 8.63
N ALA A 902 39.86 25.69 9.60
CA ALA A 902 38.89 26.65 10.18
C ALA A 902 39.43 28.04 10.59
N PRO A 903 40.66 28.21 11.13
CA PRO A 903 41.12 29.56 11.47
C PRO A 903 41.64 30.35 10.26
N THR A 904 41.94 29.73 9.12
CA THR A 904 42.75 30.33 8.03
C THR A 904 42.11 30.21 6.64
N ALA A 905 41.09 29.37 6.52
CA ALA A 905 40.24 29.23 5.34
C ALA A 905 39.49 30.54 5.03
N GLN A 906 39.67 31.06 3.81
CA GLN A 906 39.03 32.31 3.38
C GLN A 906 38.16 32.18 2.13
N GLN A 907 38.46 31.19 1.28
CA GLN A 907 37.80 31.01 0.00
C GLN A 907 37.69 29.53 -0.32
N ILE A 908 36.63 29.17 -1.03
CA ILE A 908 36.48 27.87 -1.69
C ILE A 908 36.71 28.03 -3.19
N ARG A 909 37.24 26.99 -3.83
CA ARG A 909 37.34 26.87 -5.28
C ARG A 909 36.99 25.46 -5.73
N PHE A 910 36.09 25.35 -6.70
CA PHE A 910 35.95 24.14 -7.50
C PHE A 910 36.78 24.29 -8.76
N LYS A 911 37.50 23.24 -9.14
CA LYS A 911 38.33 23.23 -10.34
C LYS A 911 38.32 21.89 -11.04
N SER A 912 38.46 21.95 -12.36
CA SER A 912 38.83 20.82 -13.17
C SER A 912 40.32 20.90 -13.55
N SER A 913 40.93 19.76 -13.88
CA SER A 913 42.29 19.68 -14.43
C SER A 913 42.32 18.94 -15.77
N VAL A 914 41.15 18.82 -16.39
CA VAL A 914 40.94 18.15 -17.66
C VAL A 914 41.68 18.90 -18.77
N SER A 915 42.22 18.15 -19.72
CA SER A 915 42.95 18.68 -20.87
C SER A 915 42.16 18.63 -22.18
N SER A 916 41.05 17.88 -22.21
CA SER A 916 40.07 17.80 -23.30
C SER A 916 38.77 18.57 -22.99
N ASP A 917 37.97 18.85 -24.01
CA ASP A 917 36.62 19.42 -23.86
C ASP A 917 35.56 18.37 -23.48
N GLU A 918 35.94 17.08 -23.49
CA GLU A 918 35.06 15.95 -23.16
C GLU A 918 34.96 15.68 -21.65
N GLY A 919 36.00 16.00 -20.86
CA GLY A 919 35.95 15.82 -19.40
C GLY A 919 35.23 16.97 -18.70
N VAL A 920 34.21 16.64 -17.90
CA VAL A 920 33.29 17.62 -17.31
C VAL A 920 33.11 17.38 -15.81
N LEU A 921 33.06 18.46 -15.02
CA LEU A 921 32.60 18.43 -13.63
C LEU A 921 31.32 19.24 -13.48
N PHE A 922 30.27 18.61 -12.96
CA PHE A 922 29.05 19.23 -12.50
C PHE A 922 29.06 19.41 -10.99
N ILE A 923 28.55 20.55 -10.50
CA ILE A 923 28.40 20.85 -9.08
C ILE A 923 27.04 21.48 -8.82
N ASP A 924 26.39 21.07 -7.74
CA ASP A 924 25.12 21.64 -7.26
C ASP A 924 25.06 21.68 -5.72
N ASN A 925 24.04 22.34 -5.15
CA ASN A 925 23.71 22.35 -3.72
C ASN A 925 24.88 22.62 -2.76
N VAL A 926 25.74 23.60 -3.08
CA VAL A 926 26.92 23.90 -2.26
C VAL A 926 26.48 24.54 -0.95
N LYS A 927 26.71 23.88 0.20
CA LYS A 927 26.38 24.33 1.56
C LYS A 927 27.61 24.33 2.48
N LEU A 928 27.61 25.22 3.48
CA LEU A 928 28.70 25.34 4.46
C LEU A 928 28.15 25.51 5.88
N PHE A 929 28.45 24.59 6.80
CA PHE A 929 27.95 24.56 8.18
C PHE A 929 29.05 24.87 9.21
N SER A 930 28.70 25.16 10.47
CA SER A 930 29.64 25.12 11.62
C SER A 930 29.35 23.92 12.53
N ASN A 931 30.34 23.07 12.79
CA ASN A 931 30.18 21.86 13.58
C ASN A 931 30.32 22.09 15.10
N ASN A 932 29.27 21.80 15.87
CA ASN A 932 29.31 21.57 17.32
C ASN A 932 29.16 20.06 17.60
N PHE A 933 30.29 19.34 17.56
CA PHE A 933 30.51 17.91 17.86
C PHE A 933 29.32 17.06 18.39
N GLY A 934 28.81 16.19 17.50
CA GLY A 934 28.53 14.75 17.71
C GLY A 934 27.79 14.30 18.97
N LYS A 935 26.47 14.51 19.04
CA LYS A 935 25.60 13.75 19.95
C LYS A 935 25.32 12.36 19.33
N PRO A 936 25.55 11.24 20.04
CA PRO A 936 25.14 9.93 19.55
C PRO A 936 23.61 9.76 19.64
N SER A 937 23.03 8.87 18.82
CA SER A 937 21.62 8.84 18.43
C SER A 937 20.65 8.21 19.44
N GLY A 938 21.14 7.70 20.58
CA GLY A 938 20.29 7.09 21.62
C GLY A 938 19.77 8.08 22.67
N SER A 939 18.96 7.57 23.62
CA SER A 939 18.57 8.29 24.83
C SER A 939 19.80 8.52 25.71
N VAL A 940 20.48 9.64 25.47
CA VAL A 940 21.66 10.07 26.22
C VAL A 940 21.24 10.42 27.65
N VAL A 941 21.52 9.52 28.60
CA VAL A 941 21.18 9.66 30.03
C VAL A 941 22.23 10.46 30.81
N TYR A 942 23.43 10.64 30.25
CA TYR A 942 24.45 11.52 30.80
C TYR A 942 25.31 12.10 29.68
N SER A 943 25.60 13.39 29.74
CA SER A 943 26.57 14.03 28.84
C SER A 943 27.31 15.15 29.53
N ASP A 944 28.62 15.25 29.28
CA ASP A 944 29.43 16.36 29.76
C ASP A 944 30.50 16.73 28.74
N GLY A 945 30.46 17.98 28.26
CA GLY A 945 31.40 18.58 27.31
C GLY A 945 32.67 19.14 27.97
N MET A 946 33.04 18.63 29.14
CA MET A 946 34.29 18.92 29.87
C MET A 946 34.58 20.42 30.02
N SER A 947 33.65 21.19 30.58
CA SER A 947 33.79 22.67 30.61
C SER A 947 34.44 23.27 31.86
N VAL A 948 34.32 22.67 33.06
CA VAL A 948 35.00 23.16 34.27
C VAL A 948 35.01 22.05 35.34
N LEU A 949 36.15 21.76 35.99
CA LEU A 949 36.24 20.85 37.15
C LEU A 949 35.48 21.35 38.41
N SER A 950 34.66 22.41 38.31
CA SER A 950 33.85 22.89 39.42
C SER A 950 32.51 22.16 39.48
N GLY A 951 32.54 20.92 39.98
CA GLY A 951 31.39 20.34 40.69
C GLY A 951 30.91 18.95 40.26
N VAL A 952 31.28 18.46 39.07
CA VAL A 952 30.78 17.17 38.53
C VAL A 952 31.82 16.05 38.68
N TRP A 953 33.04 16.25 38.19
CA TRP A 953 34.10 15.24 38.27
C TRP A 953 34.96 15.40 39.51
N ASN A 954 35.20 14.28 40.20
CA ASN A 954 36.22 14.16 41.23
C ASN A 954 37.57 13.83 40.59
N GLU A 955 38.63 14.35 41.18
CA GLU A 955 40.00 14.05 40.78
C GLU A 955 40.72 13.26 41.88
N GLU A 956 41.48 12.25 41.47
CA GLU A 956 42.46 11.62 42.34
C GLU A 956 43.84 11.77 41.66
N SER A 957 44.77 12.41 42.37
CA SER A 957 46.15 12.61 41.93
C SER A 957 47.08 12.68 43.14
N LYS A 958 48.25 12.02 43.10
CA LYS A 958 49.25 12.03 44.19
C LYS A 958 50.44 12.96 43.89
N SER A 959 50.20 14.08 43.21
CA SER A 959 51.20 15.14 43.05
C SER A 959 51.19 16.08 44.26
N ALA A 960 52.35 16.30 44.89
CA ALA A 960 52.47 17.16 46.08
C ALA A 960 52.38 18.68 45.79
N GLN A 961 52.14 19.10 44.54
CA GLN A 961 52.04 20.49 44.11
C GLN A 961 50.97 20.64 43.01
N GLU A 962 49.92 21.42 43.28
CA GLU A 962 48.87 21.74 42.29
C GLU A 962 49.03 23.13 41.68
N ALA A 963 48.70 23.18 40.38
CA ALA A 963 48.63 24.30 39.46
C ALA A 963 49.93 25.09 39.18
N GLY A 964 50.70 24.65 38.18
CA GLY A 964 51.61 25.57 37.47
C GLY A 964 52.85 25.00 36.78
N GLU A 965 53.36 23.81 37.10
CA GLU A 965 54.65 23.35 36.55
C GLU A 965 54.66 21.84 36.21
N ASN A 966 55.12 21.53 34.99
CA ASN A 966 55.58 20.29 34.32
C ASN A 966 55.74 18.92 35.06
N VAL A 967 54.99 18.57 36.10
CA VAL A 967 55.26 17.35 36.90
C VAL A 967 54.07 16.38 37.11
N GLY A 968 53.02 16.46 36.30
CA GLY A 968 51.87 15.54 36.33
C GLY A 968 50.67 16.04 37.16
N GLY A 969 49.46 15.60 36.79
CA GLY A 969 48.18 16.04 37.38
C GLY A 969 47.02 16.16 36.38
N VAL A 970 45.84 16.56 36.88
CA VAL A 970 44.62 16.86 36.09
C VAL A 970 44.52 18.37 35.91
N ARG A 971 44.21 18.87 34.72
CA ARG A 971 43.95 20.30 34.46
C ARG A 971 42.86 20.48 33.41
N VAL A 972 42.05 21.52 33.56
CA VAL A 972 41.18 21.98 32.46
C VAL A 972 41.99 22.89 31.56
N ASN A 973 42.01 22.57 30.27
CA ASN A 973 42.64 23.36 29.24
C ASN A 973 41.63 23.67 28.13
N THR A 974 42.03 24.50 27.18
CA THR A 974 41.23 24.79 25.98
C THR A 974 42.07 24.60 24.73
N GLU A 975 41.53 23.89 23.74
CA GLU A 975 42.12 23.79 22.39
C GLU A 975 41.23 24.64 21.49
N GLY A 976 41.59 25.92 21.33
CA GLY A 976 40.66 26.95 20.87
C GLY A 976 39.69 27.38 21.97
N ASP A 977 38.38 27.43 21.64
CA ASP A 977 37.29 27.73 22.58
C ASP A 977 36.66 26.47 23.21
N ILE A 978 37.22 25.28 22.92
CA ILE A 978 36.69 24.00 23.42
C ILE A 978 37.43 23.62 24.68
N PRO A 979 36.76 23.59 25.84
CA PRO A 979 37.36 23.13 27.06
C PRO A 979 37.52 21.60 27.05
N PHE A 980 38.60 21.13 27.67
CA PHE A 980 38.90 19.71 27.81
C PHE A 980 39.68 19.47 29.10
N VAL A 981 39.62 18.24 29.62
CA VAL A 981 40.39 17.82 30.79
C VAL A 981 41.64 17.10 30.32
N GLU A 982 42.80 17.65 30.64
CA GLU A 982 44.08 17.02 30.39
C GLU A 982 44.58 16.29 31.63
N MET A 983 44.92 15.02 31.47
CA MET A 983 45.46 14.16 32.52
C MET A 983 46.87 13.74 32.18
N ASN A 984 47.82 14.00 33.06
CA ASN A 984 49.25 13.73 32.85
C ASN A 984 49.81 12.83 33.98
N SER A 985 50.40 11.68 33.64
CA SER A 985 50.88 10.68 34.61
C SER A 985 52.42 10.45 34.62
N TRP A 986 53.21 11.48 34.93
CA TRP A 986 54.69 11.43 34.98
C TRP A 986 55.28 11.35 36.42
N TRP A 987 56.40 10.61 36.61
CA TRP A 987 57.21 10.50 37.85
C TRP A 987 56.54 9.85 39.10
N ASP A 988 57.19 9.94 40.28
CA ASP A 988 56.82 9.27 41.55
C ASP A 988 55.43 9.69 42.12
N GLY A 989 54.77 10.70 41.55
CA GLY A 989 53.42 11.14 41.92
C GLY A 989 52.28 10.49 41.11
N ALA A 990 52.60 9.64 40.13
CA ALA A 990 51.71 9.37 39.00
C ALA A 990 51.39 7.88 38.73
N LYS A 991 51.12 7.10 39.79
CA LYS A 991 50.47 5.78 39.61
C LYS A 991 48.94 5.84 39.55
N TYR A 992 48.35 6.99 39.85
CA TYR A 992 46.93 7.09 40.21
C TYR A 992 46.29 8.42 39.77
N THR A 993 46.65 8.96 38.59
CA THR A 993 45.92 10.12 38.05
C THR A 993 44.65 9.59 37.41
N LYS A 994 43.48 9.98 37.91
CA LYS A 994 42.20 9.66 37.28
C LYS A 994 41.18 10.75 37.57
N ILE A 995 40.20 10.86 36.69
CA ILE A 995 38.96 11.58 36.96
C ILE A 995 37.84 10.57 37.08
N TYR A 996 36.90 10.82 37.98
CA TYR A 996 35.73 9.96 38.13
C TYR A 996 34.51 10.75 38.57
N THR A 997 33.35 10.35 38.10
CA THR A 997 32.07 10.97 38.43
C THR A 997 30.99 9.91 38.60
N SER A 998 29.97 10.21 39.40
CA SER A 998 28.69 9.54 39.24
C SER A 998 27.97 10.21 38.08
N ALA A 999 27.42 9.42 37.16
CA ALA A 999 26.57 9.92 36.09
C ALA A 999 25.24 10.47 36.64
N GLY A 1000 24.93 10.25 37.92
CA GLY A 1000 23.65 10.61 38.52
C GLY A 1000 22.46 9.80 37.98
N HIS A 1001 22.75 8.81 37.12
CA HIS A 1001 21.79 7.90 36.52
C HIS A 1001 21.75 6.59 37.31
N THR A 1002 20.54 6.18 37.70
CA THR A 1002 20.32 4.88 38.35
C THR A 1002 20.27 3.79 37.29
N ILE A 1003 21.08 2.75 37.47
CA ILE A 1003 21.11 1.61 36.56
C ILE A 1003 19.76 0.86 36.64
N SER A 1004 19.06 0.78 35.52
CA SER A 1004 17.77 0.11 35.39
C SER A 1004 17.94 -1.38 35.06
N GLU A 1005 16.93 -2.17 35.44
CA GLU A 1005 16.82 -3.57 35.02
C GLU A 1005 16.52 -3.65 33.52
N ASP A 1006 16.98 -4.72 32.86
CA ASP A 1006 16.72 -5.03 31.45
C ASP A 1006 17.12 -3.93 30.44
N LYS A 1007 18.25 -3.26 30.68
CA LYS A 1007 18.82 -2.25 29.78
C LYS A 1007 20.24 -2.61 29.35
N TYR A 1008 20.70 -1.98 28.26
CA TYR A 1008 22.10 -1.95 27.86
C TYR A 1008 22.62 -0.51 27.97
N TYR A 1009 23.77 -0.34 28.61
CA TYR A 1009 24.42 0.97 28.77
C TYR A 1009 25.67 1.05 27.93
N GLU A 1010 25.81 2.13 27.17
CA GLU A 1010 26.98 2.41 26.34
C GLU A 1010 27.58 3.76 26.74
N VAL A 1011 28.85 3.77 27.14
CA VAL A 1011 29.60 4.97 27.54
C VAL A 1011 30.61 5.30 26.46
N SER A 1012 30.46 6.48 25.85
CA SER A 1012 31.35 7.01 24.82
C SER A 1012 32.19 8.17 25.36
N VAL A 1013 33.50 8.02 25.30
CA VAL A 1013 34.48 9.02 25.76
C VAL A 1013 35.30 9.51 24.56
N TYR A 1014 35.28 10.82 24.33
CA TYR A 1014 36.02 11.47 23.26
C TYR A 1014 37.38 11.92 23.79
N MET A 1015 38.45 11.30 23.26
CA MET A 1015 39.80 11.48 23.76
C MET A 1015 40.80 11.74 22.65
N LYS A 1016 41.92 12.36 23.00
CA LYS A 1016 43.09 12.54 22.15
C LYS A 1016 44.34 12.37 23.01
N SER A 1017 45.42 11.84 22.43
CA SER A 1017 46.70 11.78 23.12
C SER A 1017 47.27 13.18 23.22
N SER A 1018 47.66 13.58 24.43
CA SER A 1018 48.35 14.86 24.66
C SER A 1018 49.84 14.76 24.34
N LEU A 1019 50.34 13.57 23.99
CA LEU A 1019 51.70 13.35 23.50
C LEU A 1019 51.74 13.39 21.98
N GLN A 1020 52.92 13.42 21.38
CA GLN A 1020 53.08 13.26 19.92
C GLN A 1020 53.13 11.78 19.50
N GLU A 1021 52.69 10.90 20.38
CA GLU A 1021 52.65 9.45 20.19
C GLU A 1021 51.36 8.89 20.79
N ASP A 1022 51.00 7.67 20.39
CA ASP A 1022 49.84 6.98 20.91
C ASP A 1022 50.00 6.72 22.41
N THR A 1023 48.94 7.00 23.18
CA THR A 1023 48.90 6.75 24.63
C THR A 1023 47.79 5.78 24.96
N ASN A 1024 47.91 5.06 26.08
CA ASN A 1024 46.81 4.22 26.53
C ASN A 1024 45.93 4.99 27.53
N ALA A 1025 44.62 4.76 27.49
CA ALA A 1025 43.68 5.24 28.49
C ALA A 1025 42.72 4.13 28.89
N GLU A 1026 42.52 3.93 30.19
CA GLU A 1026 41.57 2.98 30.75
C GLU A 1026 40.28 3.70 31.13
N ILE A 1027 39.15 3.16 30.69
CA ILE A 1027 37.80 3.58 31.08
C ILE A 1027 37.22 2.48 31.97
N ILE A 1028 36.70 2.85 33.14
CA ILE A 1028 36.13 1.92 34.11
C ILE A 1028 34.70 2.36 34.43
N LEU A 1029 33.76 1.44 34.27
CA LEU A 1029 32.37 1.58 34.72
C LEU A 1029 32.22 0.87 36.07
N SER A 1030 31.53 1.50 37.01
CA SER A 1030 31.46 1.05 38.40
C SER A 1030 30.12 1.38 39.03
N ASP A 1031 29.82 0.72 40.13
CA ASP A 1031 28.70 1.05 41.01
C ASP A 1031 29.13 2.15 41.99
N ALA A 1032 28.61 3.36 41.78
CA ALA A 1032 28.99 4.54 42.56
C ALA A 1032 28.42 4.55 43.99
N ASP A 1033 27.39 3.75 44.29
CA ASP A 1033 26.76 3.68 45.61
C ASP A 1033 27.38 2.60 46.51
N SER A 1034 28.00 1.56 45.93
CA SER A 1034 28.58 0.41 46.65
C SER A 1034 30.11 0.37 46.65
N SER A 1035 30.75 1.43 47.15
CA SER A 1035 32.23 1.54 47.26
C SER A 1035 33.01 1.56 45.93
N TRP A 1036 32.37 1.96 44.82
CA TRP A 1036 32.99 2.02 43.48
C TRP A 1036 33.43 0.64 42.98
N ALA A 1037 32.60 -0.39 43.21
CA ALA A 1037 32.85 -1.73 42.69
C ALA A 1037 32.80 -1.72 41.15
N GLU A 1038 33.83 -2.27 40.50
CA GLU A 1038 33.94 -2.33 39.04
C GLU A 1038 32.87 -3.23 38.43
N ILE A 1039 32.18 -2.72 37.41
CA ILE A 1039 31.24 -3.46 36.56
C ILE A 1039 32.00 -3.98 35.34
N THR A 1040 32.70 -3.09 34.62
CA THR A 1040 33.53 -3.42 33.47
C THR A 1040 34.63 -2.37 33.28
N SER A 1041 35.74 -2.75 32.66
CA SER A 1041 36.84 -1.85 32.32
C SER A 1041 37.48 -2.23 30.99
N GLU A 1042 37.96 -1.22 30.25
CA GLU A 1042 38.65 -1.42 28.99
C GLU A 1042 39.76 -0.38 28.79
N THR A 1043 40.90 -0.81 28.23
CA THR A 1043 42.01 0.07 27.89
C THR A 1043 42.06 0.32 26.39
N PHE A 1044 41.95 1.59 26.01
CA PHE A 1044 41.99 2.04 24.64
C PHE A 1044 43.35 2.64 24.29
N ASN A 1045 43.77 2.46 23.04
CA ASN A 1045 44.89 3.19 22.45
C ASN A 1045 44.36 4.49 21.84
N ILE A 1046 44.92 5.62 22.27
CA ILE A 1046 44.47 6.97 21.96
C ILE A 1046 45.51 7.63 21.06
N SER A 1047 45.07 8.07 19.87
CA SER A 1047 45.94 8.68 18.88
C SER A 1047 46.16 10.18 19.13
N PRO A 1048 47.32 10.76 18.78
CA PRO A 1048 47.60 12.19 18.94
C PRO A 1048 47.04 13.08 17.83
N ALA A 1049 46.58 12.51 16.71
CA ALA A 1049 46.24 13.27 15.51
C ALA A 1049 44.92 14.06 15.62
N GLN A 1050 43.91 13.50 16.28
CA GLN A 1050 42.55 14.04 16.32
C GLN A 1050 41.76 13.44 17.49
N ILE A 1051 40.66 14.09 17.88
CA ILE A 1051 39.77 13.60 18.94
C ILE A 1051 38.99 12.40 18.40
N THR A 1052 39.18 11.24 19.01
CA THR A 1052 38.55 9.98 18.63
C THR A 1052 37.54 9.54 19.68
N LYS A 1053 36.43 8.93 19.23
CA LYS A 1053 35.40 8.33 20.09
C LYS A 1053 35.88 6.94 20.54
N HIS A 1054 35.80 6.66 21.83
CA HIS A 1054 36.05 5.34 22.42
C HIS A 1054 34.85 4.92 23.25
N THR A 1055 34.42 3.66 23.12
CA THR A 1055 33.14 3.22 23.65
C THR A 1055 33.29 1.95 24.48
N ILE A 1056 32.66 1.91 25.65
CA ILE A 1056 32.58 0.74 26.55
C ILE A 1056 31.13 0.57 27.04
N GLY A 1057 30.63 -0.65 27.19
CA GLY A 1057 29.26 -0.88 27.64
C GLY A 1057 29.07 -2.08 28.55
N PHE A 1058 27.89 -2.18 29.16
CA PHE A 1058 27.47 -3.34 29.96
C PHE A 1058 25.95 -3.54 29.88
N SER A 1059 25.49 -4.77 30.13
CA SER A 1059 24.07 -5.13 30.14
C SER A 1059 23.59 -5.51 31.54
N THR A 1060 22.34 -5.18 31.86
CA THR A 1060 21.59 -5.71 33.01
C THR A 1060 20.57 -6.80 32.64
N VAL A 1061 20.46 -7.11 31.35
CA VAL A 1061 19.50 -8.07 30.78
C VAL A 1061 19.85 -9.49 31.19
N ASN A 1062 18.83 -10.35 31.35
CA ASN A 1062 18.98 -11.79 31.58
C ASN A 1062 19.83 -12.16 32.81
N GLY A 1063 19.83 -11.33 33.86
CA GLY A 1063 20.52 -11.64 35.11
C GLY A 1063 21.99 -11.18 35.18
N ALA A 1064 22.56 -10.62 34.10
CA ALA A 1064 23.89 -10.03 34.11
C ALA A 1064 23.91 -8.74 34.94
N ASN A 1065 25.00 -8.47 35.68
CA ASN A 1065 25.21 -7.25 36.47
C ASN A 1065 24.03 -6.80 37.38
N GLN A 1066 23.15 -7.73 37.77
CA GLN A 1066 21.95 -7.45 38.57
C GLN A 1066 22.25 -6.85 39.94
N ASN A 1067 23.44 -7.11 40.49
CA ASN A 1067 23.86 -6.50 41.75
C ASN A 1067 24.08 -4.98 41.66
N SER A 1068 24.19 -4.44 40.44
CA SER A 1068 24.38 -3.01 40.16
C SER A 1068 23.06 -2.31 39.80
N VAL A 1069 21.99 -3.06 39.52
CA VAL A 1069 20.65 -2.51 39.27
C VAL A 1069 20.15 -1.79 40.53
N GLY A 1070 19.62 -0.58 40.34
CA GLY A 1070 19.18 0.30 41.42
C GLY A 1070 20.27 1.17 42.04
N ASN A 1071 21.54 0.99 41.64
CA ASN A 1071 22.65 1.82 42.08
C ASN A 1071 23.06 2.84 41.00
N ALA A 1072 23.71 3.92 41.39
CA ALA A 1072 24.16 4.95 40.45
C ALA A 1072 25.37 4.50 39.60
N LEU A 1073 25.35 4.78 38.30
CA LEU A 1073 26.46 4.49 37.39
C LEU A 1073 27.65 5.42 37.65
N GLY A 1074 28.82 4.85 37.98
CA GLY A 1074 30.09 5.55 38.13
C GLY A 1074 30.98 5.39 36.91
N ILE A 1075 31.59 6.48 36.44
CA ILE A 1075 32.50 6.51 35.30
C ILE A 1075 33.87 6.97 35.79
N THR A 1076 34.93 6.24 35.47
CA THR A 1076 36.32 6.61 35.73
C THR A 1076 37.12 6.60 34.43
N VAL A 1077 37.94 7.63 34.21
CA VAL A 1077 38.93 7.67 33.13
C VAL A 1077 40.32 7.85 33.72
N SER A 1078 41.24 6.99 33.30
CA SER A 1078 42.63 6.94 33.76
C SER A 1078 43.56 6.89 32.56
N PRO A 1079 44.54 7.80 32.39
CA PRO A 1079 45.54 7.68 31.34
C PRO A 1079 46.53 6.53 31.58
N GLY A 1080 46.45 5.76 32.68
CA GLY A 1080 47.47 4.73 32.98
C GLY A 1080 48.86 5.34 33.28
N TRP A 1081 49.93 4.55 33.21
CA TRP A 1081 51.28 4.97 33.60
C TRP A 1081 52.04 5.62 32.45
N TRP A 1082 52.74 6.73 32.71
CA TRP A 1082 53.61 7.41 31.74
C TRP A 1082 52.90 7.90 30.48
N ASN A 1083 51.64 8.30 30.62
CA ASN A 1083 50.79 8.73 29.53
C ASN A 1083 50.23 10.14 29.77
N ALA A 1084 49.74 10.74 28.70
CA ALA A 1084 48.97 11.98 28.79
C ALA A 1084 47.80 11.96 27.80
N VAL A 1085 46.60 12.21 28.30
CA VAL A 1085 45.36 12.12 27.53
C VAL A 1085 44.52 13.36 27.78
N SER A 1086 43.94 13.92 26.72
CA SER A 1086 42.91 14.94 26.79
C SER A 1086 41.54 14.30 26.60
N VAL A 1087 40.65 14.50 27.56
CA VAL A 1087 39.24 14.08 27.51
C VAL A 1087 38.40 15.31 27.16
N HIS A 1088 37.67 15.24 26.05
CA HIS A 1088 36.91 16.36 25.51
C HIS A 1088 35.41 16.23 25.79
N ALA A 1089 34.88 15.02 25.84
CA ALA A 1089 33.48 14.78 26.19
C ALA A 1089 33.26 13.35 26.67
N VAL A 1090 32.24 13.15 27.49
CA VAL A 1090 31.74 11.84 27.93
C VAL A 1090 30.23 11.80 27.72
N TYR A 1091 29.73 10.71 27.15
CA TYR A 1091 28.31 10.44 26.94
C TYR A 1091 27.98 9.06 27.47
N VAL A 1092 26.81 8.89 28.10
CA VAL A 1092 26.21 7.59 28.41
C VAL A 1092 24.89 7.52 27.68
N GLU A 1093 24.71 6.44 26.92
CA GLU A 1093 23.44 6.07 26.31
C GLU A 1093 22.83 4.92 27.09
N GLU A 1094 21.55 5.04 27.40
CA GLU A 1094 20.72 3.89 27.78
C GLU A 1094 20.02 3.40 26.52
N LYS A 1095 20.18 2.11 26.23
CA LYS A 1095 19.55 1.43 25.09
C LYS A 1095 18.59 0.38 25.63
N GLU A 1096 17.39 0.34 25.06
CA GLU A 1096 16.49 -0.79 25.29
C GLU A 1096 17.07 -2.03 24.61
N PHE A 1097 17.18 -3.11 25.36
CA PHE A 1097 17.49 -4.39 24.76
C PHE A 1097 16.18 -4.99 24.24
N PHE A 1098 15.95 -4.86 22.93
CA PHE A 1098 14.82 -5.53 22.29
C PHE A 1098 15.08 -7.04 22.28
N TYR A 1099 14.57 -7.74 23.28
CA TYR A 1099 14.17 -9.13 23.08
C TYR A 1099 12.80 -9.11 22.40
N GLN A 1100 12.79 -8.79 21.09
CA GLN A 1100 11.67 -9.19 20.27
C GLN A 1100 11.72 -10.71 20.22
N ARG A 1101 10.74 -11.33 20.89
CA ARG A 1101 10.42 -12.74 20.70
C ARG A 1101 9.75 -12.88 19.32
N ASP A 1102 10.47 -12.51 18.28
CA ASP A 1102 10.16 -12.85 16.90
C ASP A 1102 10.90 -14.15 16.59
N THR A 1103 10.36 -15.24 17.13
CA THR A 1103 10.61 -16.58 16.61
C THR A 1103 9.32 -17.06 15.97
N ASN A 1104 8.93 -16.41 14.87
CA ASN A 1104 8.23 -17.11 13.81
C ASN A 1104 9.27 -17.89 13.00
N GLN A 1105 9.11 -19.21 13.07
CA GLN A 1105 9.71 -20.38 12.42
C GLN A 1105 10.77 -20.35 11.30
N ASP A 1106 11.39 -19.26 10.86
CA ASP A 1106 12.35 -19.34 9.73
C ASP A 1106 13.82 -19.14 10.04
N GLY A 1107 14.24 -18.88 11.29
CA GLY A 1107 15.63 -19.10 11.72
C GLY A 1107 16.75 -18.47 10.87
N ILE A 1108 16.47 -17.45 10.04
CA ILE A 1108 17.47 -16.78 9.22
C ILE A 1108 17.93 -15.54 9.99
N VAL A 1109 19.14 -15.63 10.52
CA VAL A 1109 19.91 -14.47 10.97
C VAL A 1109 20.57 -13.85 9.75
N ASN A 1110 20.35 -12.55 9.53
CA ASN A 1110 21.05 -11.79 8.50
C ASN A 1110 22.57 -11.82 8.77
N PHE A 1111 23.35 -12.40 7.85
CA PHE A 1111 24.77 -12.70 8.08
C PHE A 1111 25.62 -11.42 8.22
N CYS A 1112 25.18 -10.31 7.62
CA CYS A 1112 25.84 -9.01 7.76
C CYS A 1112 25.68 -8.45 9.18
N ASP A 1113 24.47 -8.56 9.75
CA ASP A 1113 24.19 -8.09 11.12
C ASP A 1113 24.88 -8.97 12.17
N PHE A 1114 25.03 -10.27 11.91
CA PHE A 1114 25.78 -11.19 12.78
C PHE A 1114 27.30 -10.94 12.74
N VAL A 1115 27.85 -10.59 11.57
CA VAL A 1115 29.28 -10.28 11.41
C VAL A 1115 29.63 -8.99 12.13
N ASP A 1116 28.78 -7.96 12.07
CA ASP A 1116 28.99 -6.72 12.83
C ASP A 1116 28.79 -6.90 14.33
N PHE A 1117 27.85 -7.76 14.74
CA PHE A 1117 27.67 -8.16 16.14
C PHE A 1117 28.86 -8.96 16.71
N SER A 1118 29.45 -9.86 15.92
CA SER A 1118 30.56 -10.75 16.34
C SER A 1118 31.91 -10.04 16.51
N GLN A 1119 32.07 -8.84 15.94
CA GLN A 1119 33.30 -8.04 16.04
C GLN A 1119 33.46 -7.38 17.43
N SER A 1120 32.41 -7.39 18.26
CA SER A 1120 32.39 -6.77 19.59
C SER A 1120 32.65 -7.74 20.75
N TRP A 1121 32.76 -9.04 20.49
CA TRP A 1121 32.82 -10.07 21.53
C TRP A 1121 34.22 -10.21 22.15
N GLN A 1122 34.28 -10.18 23.48
CA GLN A 1122 35.43 -10.61 24.26
C GLN A 1122 35.41 -12.14 24.46
N PRO A 1123 36.57 -12.79 24.72
CA PRO A 1123 36.61 -14.22 25.00
C PRO A 1123 35.72 -14.69 26.16
N SER A 1124 35.38 -13.80 27.10
CA SER A 1124 34.42 -14.06 28.20
C SER A 1124 32.97 -14.15 27.72
N ASP A 1125 32.62 -13.44 26.65
CA ASP A 1125 31.27 -13.42 26.08
C ASP A 1125 30.97 -14.75 25.36
N MET A 1126 32.02 -15.39 24.83
CA MET A 1126 31.96 -16.74 24.27
C MET A 1126 31.64 -17.82 25.31
N GLU A 1127 31.95 -17.61 26.60
CA GLU A 1127 31.58 -18.54 27.67
C GLU A 1127 30.07 -18.42 28.00
N GLY A 1128 29.53 -17.20 28.01
CA GLY A 1128 28.09 -16.95 28.16
C GLY A 1128 27.28 -17.41 26.95
N ILE A 1129 27.81 -17.24 25.74
CA ILE A 1129 27.23 -17.75 24.50
C ILE A 1129 27.29 -19.29 24.46
N LYS A 1130 28.31 -19.94 25.03
CA LYS A 1130 28.35 -21.41 25.18
C LYS A 1130 27.27 -21.92 26.15
N ASP A 1131 27.07 -21.23 27.27
CA ASP A 1131 26.01 -21.57 28.23
C ASP A 1131 24.61 -21.34 27.63
N PHE A 1132 24.46 -20.32 26.77
CA PHE A 1132 23.23 -20.04 26.02
C PHE A 1132 22.99 -21.04 24.87
N ALA A 1133 24.00 -21.30 24.04
CA ALA A 1133 23.96 -22.18 22.87
C ALA A 1133 23.90 -23.67 23.24
N GLY A 1134 24.33 -24.06 24.44
CA GLY A 1134 24.20 -25.42 24.96
C GLY A 1134 22.76 -25.92 25.05
N SER A 1135 21.76 -25.04 24.90
CA SER A 1135 20.35 -25.41 24.86
C SER A 1135 19.79 -25.66 23.45
N TRP A 1136 20.36 -25.06 22.38
CA TRP A 1136 19.77 -25.06 21.02
C TRP A 1136 20.65 -25.69 19.93
N LEU A 1137 21.95 -25.92 20.15
CA LEU A 1137 22.85 -26.51 19.15
C LEU A 1137 23.25 -27.95 19.53
N TYR A 1138 22.59 -28.95 18.91
CA TYR A 1138 23.17 -30.28 18.75
C TYR A 1138 24.13 -30.23 17.55
N SER A 1139 25.43 -30.21 17.79
CA SER A 1139 26.42 -30.48 16.73
C SER A 1139 26.54 -32.00 16.54
N SER A 1140 26.33 -32.49 15.31
CA SER A 1140 26.97 -33.73 14.87
C SER A 1140 28.07 -33.37 13.87
N ASP A 1141 29.31 -33.56 14.33
CA ASP A 1141 30.64 -33.50 13.69
C ASP A 1141 30.88 -32.58 12.49
#